data_AF-F7K211-F1
#
_entry.id   AF-F7K211-F1
#
_cell.length_a   1.000
_cell.length_b   1.000
_cell.length_c   1.000
_cell.angle_alpha   90.00
_cell.angle_beta   90.00
_cell.angle_gamma   90.00
#
_symmetry.space_group_name_H-M   'P 1'
#
loop_
_entity.id
_entity.type
_entity.pdbx_description
1 polymer ?
#
loop_
_entity_poly.entity_id
_entity_poly.type
_entity_poly.pdbx_seq_one_letter_code
_entity_poly.pdbx_strand_id
1 'polypeptide(L)'
;MNVKKMYYLSERIYETMNCEEKQSEARKEYWRNLLGETMFNQMYRENINFYGYVNGNEYAVRDNVKLKKRFMEFYHSMICLEPNLQIEKKLDKSIEFPRFYGPFLQYGKELFVKKIGKNSDVISEHVYQSLQTYLANILQEVCLRTLIAEMHLYKQQKKLQGKDEREKYEFFHSEIVGTSGFKEELFEKYPVLWRCIEEKIHQAVGYYVEIVENCVDNKIEIQKKFCTGVSIKRITNIKSGLSDVHNQGKSVIVVTLDDSLDLLYKPRSMENELGFLNLLEWISDKVGLDCYKYPILSYDNHSWCSIVKHDSCDTEEQVKRYYQRFGIQLVLVYCLGTRDLHFENVIASGEYPVLVDLEALTYGKREHNTDGIKDAINQHLADSVLCSGLLPYAWQNLNIDSSGISGKGGQKYGFKVPVIVNRRTANMRIEYRYPETKAVQNLVKVKEKDCNPIQHVQDLLDGFKKAYVKILENKEELLQRSLFLQNLNSRYVTMNTQQYSMLLSASYHPSVMRDGAERETLFYSLWKGRNETEQEVVDSEIQDLLNGNIPYFSCSVCGKYLIHDGKEISKEYFSKTAWEVFVEKIEKMSVSDMNVQKEYIRMAIELFSGNRCNYENHVYSMDDKKWKERRNQLEKVTIEQLESRILRHAIWNREKTQVNWLTTQLSDQNGANWRLLPMNHYLYSGLAGMLLLFYELKTAKRPQATKVYDTLKNEMFTYTEKGIHSFKDLDSSKTGLYEGEGSIVYVYLCLYKRSNEQIYLRYAEKHSEIVRKLLKQDQRYDLLSGNAGAAWSFLLLYGSTGNTRFLQTGEEAIQILLKSAEVQEQV
;
A
#
# COMPACT_ATOMS: atom_id res chain seq x y z
N MET A 1 10.21 18.46 -36.58
CA MET A 1 9.51 18.09 -35.32
C MET A 1 8.05 18.48 -35.36
N ASN A 2 7.13 17.53 -35.13
CA ASN A 2 5.69 17.78 -35.06
C ASN A 2 5.28 18.28 -33.67
N VAL A 3 5.44 19.58 -33.42
CA VAL A 3 5.19 20.20 -32.11
C VAL A 3 3.73 20.05 -31.65
N LYS A 4 2.76 19.95 -32.56
CA LYS A 4 1.34 19.79 -32.20
C LYS A 4 1.07 18.49 -31.42
N LYS A 5 1.80 17.42 -31.69
CA LYS A 5 1.63 16.13 -31.02
C LYS A 5 2.29 16.05 -29.63
N MET A 6 3.04 17.07 -29.22
CA MET A 6 3.63 17.12 -27.87
C MET A 6 2.62 17.52 -26.78
N TYR A 7 1.53 18.16 -27.18
CA TYR A 7 0.53 18.67 -26.27
C TYR A 7 -0.32 17.53 -25.71
N TYR A 8 -0.55 17.52 -24.41
CA TYR A 8 -1.43 16.56 -23.74
C TYR A 8 -2.90 16.83 -24.09
N LEU A 9 -3.77 15.85 -23.88
CA LEU A 9 -5.21 15.96 -24.12
C LEU A 9 -5.84 17.16 -23.38
N SER A 10 -5.44 17.44 -22.15
CA SER A 10 -5.89 18.58 -21.34
C SER A 10 -5.44 19.95 -21.89
N GLU A 11 -4.37 19.97 -22.68
CA GLU A 11 -3.83 21.18 -23.31
C GLU A 11 -4.47 21.49 -24.68
N ARG A 12 -5.31 20.58 -25.19
CA ARG A 12 -6.00 20.69 -26.47
C ARG A 12 -7.43 21.22 -26.29
N ILE A 13 -7.93 21.88 -27.34
CA ILE A 13 -9.31 22.34 -27.48
C ILE A 13 -9.83 21.76 -28.79
N TYR A 14 -10.73 20.80 -28.72
CA TYR A 14 -11.33 20.17 -29.90
C TYR A 14 -12.61 20.90 -30.29
N GLU A 15 -12.78 21.15 -31.59
CA GLU A 15 -14.05 21.61 -32.15
C GLU A 15 -14.94 20.41 -32.50
N THR A 16 -16.25 20.53 -32.28
CA THR A 16 -17.23 19.54 -32.71
C THR A 16 -17.47 19.71 -34.22
N MET A 17 -16.61 19.16 -35.06
CA MET A 17 -16.87 19.04 -36.51
C MET A 17 -16.69 17.60 -36.99
N ASN A 18 -17.64 17.18 -37.83
CA ASN A 18 -17.76 15.88 -38.48
C ASN A 18 -16.50 15.55 -39.31
N CYS A 19 -15.72 14.57 -38.89
CA CYS A 19 -14.63 14.00 -39.67
C CYS A 19 -14.91 12.53 -40.01
N GLU A 20 -14.49 12.08 -41.19
CA GLU A 20 -14.77 10.75 -41.75
C GLU A 20 -14.22 9.58 -40.89
N GLU A 21 -15.05 8.55 -40.67
CA GLU A 21 -14.93 7.56 -39.60
C GLU A 21 -13.78 6.52 -39.72
N LYS A 22 -13.06 6.42 -40.85
CA LYS A 22 -12.23 5.23 -41.11
C LYS A 22 -11.02 5.02 -40.19
N GLN A 23 -10.37 6.07 -39.68
CA GLN A 23 -9.27 5.94 -38.70
C GLN A 23 -9.76 5.93 -37.23
N SER A 24 -11.00 6.35 -36.97
CA SER A 24 -11.50 6.49 -35.59
C SER A 24 -11.83 5.14 -34.97
N GLU A 25 -12.31 4.15 -35.74
CA GLU A 25 -12.76 2.88 -35.14
C GLU A 25 -11.61 2.04 -34.57
N ALA A 26 -10.46 1.96 -35.26
CA ALA A 26 -9.28 1.27 -34.72
C ALA A 26 -8.74 1.94 -33.44
N ARG A 27 -8.81 3.28 -33.36
CA ARG A 27 -8.42 4.03 -32.16
C ARG A 27 -9.40 3.79 -31.01
N LYS A 28 -10.70 3.78 -31.30
CA LYS A 28 -11.76 3.45 -30.32
C LYS A 28 -11.57 2.03 -29.78
N GLU A 29 -11.36 1.06 -30.65
CA GLU A 29 -11.12 -0.34 -30.26
C GLU A 29 -9.89 -0.49 -29.37
N TYR A 30 -8.77 0.15 -29.74
CA TYR A 30 -7.56 0.16 -28.92
C TYR A 30 -7.80 0.66 -27.49
N TRP A 31 -8.46 1.83 -27.34
CA TRP A 31 -8.72 2.40 -26.01
C TRP A 31 -9.81 1.65 -25.25
N ARG A 32 -10.80 1.09 -25.93
CA ARG A 32 -11.82 0.23 -25.32
C ARG A 32 -11.20 -1.02 -24.71
N ASN A 33 -10.24 -1.64 -25.41
CA ASN A 33 -9.50 -2.80 -24.90
C ASN A 33 -8.60 -2.46 -23.70
N LEU A 34 -8.00 -1.26 -23.69
CA LEU A 34 -7.07 -0.86 -22.63
C LEU A 34 -7.78 -0.34 -21.36
N LEU A 35 -8.79 0.51 -21.52
CA LEU A 35 -9.53 1.12 -20.39
C LEU A 35 -10.65 0.21 -19.87
N GLY A 36 -11.11 -0.72 -20.69
CA GLY A 36 -12.35 -1.47 -20.46
C GLY A 36 -13.57 -0.71 -20.94
N GLU A 37 -14.63 -1.46 -21.27
CA GLU A 37 -15.83 -0.93 -21.93
C GLU A 37 -16.55 0.14 -21.10
N THR A 38 -16.72 -0.10 -19.79
CA THR A 38 -17.39 0.85 -18.89
C THR A 38 -16.68 2.20 -18.84
N MET A 39 -15.36 2.18 -18.62
CA MET A 39 -14.54 3.39 -18.50
C MET A 39 -14.49 4.15 -19.83
N PHE A 40 -14.27 3.42 -20.93
CA PHE A 40 -14.28 4.03 -22.26
C PHE A 40 -15.60 4.77 -22.53
N ASN A 41 -16.74 4.12 -22.26
CA ASN A 41 -18.05 4.72 -22.50
C ASN A 41 -18.35 5.91 -21.57
N GLN A 42 -17.81 5.91 -20.36
CA GLN A 42 -17.88 7.05 -19.46
C GLN A 42 -17.09 8.24 -20.03
N MET A 43 -15.79 8.05 -20.28
CA MET A 43 -14.93 9.10 -20.82
C MET A 43 -15.43 9.62 -22.17
N TYR A 44 -15.94 8.75 -23.03
CA TYR A 44 -16.49 9.12 -24.33
C TYR A 44 -17.68 10.08 -24.23
N ARG A 45 -18.48 9.99 -23.16
CA ARG A 45 -19.64 10.85 -22.92
C ARG A 45 -19.30 12.12 -22.17
N GLU A 46 -18.41 12.02 -21.18
CA GLU A 46 -18.18 13.08 -20.19
C GLU A 46 -16.96 13.96 -20.50
N ASN A 47 -15.99 13.45 -21.27
CA ASN A 47 -14.76 14.18 -21.59
C ASN A 47 -14.70 14.59 -23.06
N ILE A 48 -15.01 15.86 -23.33
CA ILE A 48 -15.05 16.43 -24.69
C ILE A 48 -13.72 16.31 -25.42
N ASN A 49 -12.60 16.44 -24.71
CA ASN A 49 -11.28 16.33 -25.31
C ASN A 49 -10.98 14.88 -25.70
N PHE A 50 -11.32 13.92 -24.83
CA PHE A 50 -11.20 12.51 -25.15
C PHE A 50 -12.07 12.13 -26.34
N TYR A 51 -13.33 12.59 -26.37
CA TYR A 51 -14.24 12.41 -27.51
C TYR A 51 -13.64 12.94 -28.81
N GLY A 52 -13.16 14.19 -28.82
CA GLY A 52 -12.54 14.80 -30.01
C GLY A 52 -11.30 14.02 -30.45
N TYR A 53 -10.46 13.61 -29.50
CA TYR A 53 -9.27 12.82 -29.76
C TYR A 53 -9.59 11.46 -30.39
N VAL A 54 -10.51 10.67 -29.81
CA VAL A 54 -10.81 9.32 -30.34
C VAL A 54 -11.51 9.37 -31.69
N ASN A 55 -12.23 10.45 -31.99
CA ASN A 55 -12.86 10.66 -33.30
C ASN A 55 -11.93 11.29 -34.34
N GLY A 56 -10.75 11.76 -33.93
CA GLY A 56 -9.76 12.35 -34.85
C GLY A 56 -10.09 13.78 -35.29
N ASN A 57 -10.86 14.51 -34.47
CA ASN A 57 -11.19 15.90 -34.72
C ASN A 57 -9.94 16.78 -34.70
N GLU A 58 -9.97 17.88 -35.43
CA GLU A 58 -8.95 18.91 -35.32
C GLU A 58 -9.02 19.61 -33.95
N TYR A 59 -7.86 20.11 -33.50
CA TYR A 59 -7.76 20.81 -32.23
C TYR A 59 -6.86 22.05 -32.30
N ALA A 60 -7.24 23.05 -31.52
CA ALA A 60 -6.39 24.16 -31.11
C ALA A 60 -5.65 23.81 -29.81
N VAL A 61 -4.63 24.60 -29.48
CA VAL A 61 -3.86 24.46 -28.23
C VAL A 61 -4.17 25.65 -27.35
N ARG A 62 -4.32 25.44 -26.04
CA ARG A 62 -4.59 26.52 -25.08
C ARG A 62 -3.45 27.56 -25.09
N ASP A 63 -3.80 28.85 -25.10
CA ASP A 63 -2.85 29.97 -25.24
C ASP A 63 -1.84 30.09 -24.08
N ASN A 64 -2.17 29.57 -22.90
CA ASN A 64 -1.30 29.60 -21.72
C ASN A 64 -0.13 28.60 -21.79
N VAL A 65 -0.07 27.74 -22.80
CA VAL A 65 0.96 26.70 -22.92
C VAL A 65 2.18 27.22 -23.69
N LYS A 66 3.11 27.88 -22.99
CA LYS A 66 4.39 28.40 -23.54
C LYS A 66 5.44 27.31 -23.88
N LEU A 67 5.00 26.12 -24.28
CA LEU A 67 5.86 24.98 -24.60
C LEU A 67 6.76 25.22 -25.81
N LYS A 68 6.19 25.78 -26.90
CA LYS A 68 6.88 25.87 -28.20
C LYS A 68 8.17 26.68 -28.13
N LYS A 69 8.17 27.84 -27.46
CA LYS A 69 9.35 28.69 -27.33
C LYS A 69 10.45 27.99 -26.54
N ARG A 70 10.10 27.46 -25.36
CA ARG A 70 11.02 26.72 -24.47
C ARG A 70 11.66 25.52 -25.17
N PHE A 71 10.88 24.75 -25.94
CA PHE A 71 11.42 23.62 -26.69
C PHE A 71 12.35 24.00 -27.81
N MET A 72 12.04 25.08 -28.55
CA MET A 72 12.95 25.55 -29.59
C MET A 72 14.26 26.03 -28.96
N GLU A 73 14.23 26.75 -27.83
CA GLU A 73 15.45 27.16 -27.11
C GLU A 73 16.28 25.96 -26.64
N PHE A 74 15.63 24.93 -26.09
CA PHE A 74 16.27 23.68 -25.72
C PHE A 74 16.91 22.98 -26.93
N TYR A 75 16.19 22.90 -28.06
CA TYR A 75 16.67 22.29 -29.30
C TYR A 75 17.91 23.00 -29.86
N HIS A 76 17.87 24.33 -29.95
CA HIS A 76 19.03 25.10 -30.43
C HIS A 76 20.24 24.93 -29.51
N SER A 77 20.01 24.93 -28.18
CA SER A 77 21.09 24.70 -27.21
C SER A 77 21.72 23.31 -27.38
N MET A 78 20.89 22.30 -27.64
CA MET A 78 21.32 20.92 -27.85
C MET A 78 22.18 20.76 -29.11
N ILE A 79 21.77 21.33 -30.25
CA ILE A 79 22.56 21.28 -31.50
C ILE A 79 23.94 21.90 -31.31
N CYS A 80 24.03 23.03 -30.60
CA CYS A 80 25.31 23.71 -30.36
C CYS A 80 26.30 22.86 -29.54
N LEU A 81 25.80 21.91 -28.73
CA LEU A 81 26.62 21.07 -27.86
C LEU A 81 27.09 19.79 -28.51
N GLU A 82 26.42 19.30 -29.56
CA GLU A 82 26.76 18.04 -30.22
C GLU A 82 28.21 17.95 -30.78
N PRO A 83 28.79 18.99 -31.39
CA PRO A 83 30.13 18.91 -31.99
C PRO A 83 31.29 18.79 -30.98
N ASN A 84 31.08 19.16 -29.71
CA ASN A 84 32.15 19.33 -28.71
C ASN A 84 32.23 18.18 -27.67
N LEU A 85 31.48 17.09 -27.86
CA LEU A 85 31.35 16.04 -26.86
C LEU A 85 32.41 14.94 -27.02
N GLN A 86 33.53 15.07 -26.30
CA GLN A 86 34.33 13.90 -25.87
C GLN A 86 33.71 13.28 -24.61
N ILE A 87 32.46 12.80 -24.67
CA ILE A 87 31.86 12.08 -23.54
C ILE A 87 31.98 10.57 -23.77
N GLU A 88 33.20 10.07 -23.57
CA GLU A 88 33.42 8.73 -23.03
C GLU A 88 33.91 8.84 -21.59
N LYS A 89 33.23 9.64 -20.76
CA LYS A 89 33.42 9.53 -19.31
C LYS A 89 32.74 8.24 -18.83
N LYS A 90 33.37 7.58 -17.85
CA LYS A 90 32.88 6.35 -17.20
C LYS A 90 31.53 6.59 -16.51
N LEU A 91 30.44 6.62 -17.26
CA LEU A 91 29.10 6.41 -16.72
C LEU A 91 29.04 5.01 -16.10
N ASP A 92 28.11 4.81 -15.16
CA ASP A 92 27.87 3.51 -14.57
C ASP A 92 27.64 2.47 -15.68
N LYS A 93 28.20 1.26 -15.51
CA LYS A 93 27.95 0.11 -16.37
C LYS A 93 26.46 -0.24 -16.46
N SER A 94 25.66 0.22 -15.49
CA SER A 94 24.21 0.08 -15.49
C SER A 94 23.49 0.95 -16.53
N ILE A 95 24.15 1.95 -17.12
CA ILE A 95 23.59 2.78 -18.19
C ILE A 95 23.78 2.07 -19.56
N GLU A 96 22.68 1.93 -20.28
CA GLU A 96 22.59 1.45 -21.65
C GLU A 96 22.56 2.63 -22.62
N PHE A 97 23.06 2.46 -23.84
CA PHE A 97 23.13 3.53 -24.84
C PHE A 97 23.72 4.87 -24.35
N PRO A 98 24.84 4.89 -23.58
CA PRO A 98 25.36 6.12 -22.95
C PRO A 98 25.62 7.27 -23.92
N ARG A 99 26.02 6.97 -25.17
CA ARG A 99 26.22 7.99 -26.23
C ARG A 99 24.97 8.80 -26.56
N PHE A 100 23.77 8.24 -26.38
CA PHE A 100 22.52 8.97 -26.57
C PHE A 100 22.37 10.11 -25.57
N TYR A 101 22.77 9.89 -24.31
CA TYR A 101 22.56 10.85 -23.23
C TYR A 101 23.55 12.02 -23.22
N GLY A 102 24.74 11.86 -23.82
CA GLY A 102 25.86 12.80 -23.74
C GLY A 102 25.48 14.29 -23.84
N PRO A 103 24.83 14.74 -24.93
CA PRO A 103 24.49 16.16 -25.07
C PRO A 103 23.48 16.65 -24.02
N PHE A 104 22.55 15.80 -23.58
CA PHE A 104 21.59 16.12 -22.52
C PHE A 104 22.28 16.32 -21.16
N LEU A 105 23.27 15.47 -20.85
CA LEU A 105 24.06 15.58 -19.62
C LEU A 105 24.92 16.84 -19.61
N GLN A 106 25.45 17.23 -20.77
CA GLN A 106 26.22 18.47 -20.90
C GLN A 106 25.33 19.70 -20.77
N TYR A 107 24.18 19.70 -21.45
CA TYR A 107 23.19 20.76 -21.32
C TYR A 107 22.74 20.94 -19.86
N GLY A 108 22.44 19.83 -19.17
CA GLY A 108 22.08 19.87 -17.75
C GLY A 108 23.18 20.47 -16.87
N LYS A 109 24.46 20.11 -17.12
CA LYS A 109 25.61 20.70 -16.43
C LYS A 109 25.71 22.21 -16.68
N GLU A 110 25.61 22.65 -17.92
CA GLU A 110 25.71 24.08 -18.27
C GLU A 110 24.55 24.89 -17.72
N LEU A 111 23.34 24.34 -17.77
CA LEU A 111 22.15 24.95 -17.17
C LEU A 111 22.33 25.09 -15.65
N PHE A 112 22.87 24.06 -14.99
CA PHE A 112 23.16 24.10 -13.56
C PHE A 112 24.21 25.15 -13.22
N VAL A 113 25.36 25.18 -13.92
CA VAL A 113 26.41 26.20 -13.76
C VAL A 113 25.84 27.61 -13.94
N LYS A 114 25.03 27.82 -14.97
CA LYS A 114 24.39 29.12 -15.24
C LYS A 114 23.46 29.55 -14.11
N LYS A 115 22.69 28.61 -13.52
CA LYS A 115 21.71 28.92 -12.48
C LYS A 115 22.34 29.16 -11.11
N ILE A 116 23.34 28.36 -10.70
CA ILE A 116 24.00 28.56 -9.40
C ILE A 116 24.82 29.86 -9.35
N GLY A 117 25.31 30.34 -10.50
CA GLY A 117 26.03 31.61 -10.61
C GLY A 117 27.17 31.73 -9.60
N LYS A 118 27.08 32.69 -8.69
CA LYS A 118 28.10 32.97 -7.66
C LYS A 118 28.24 31.84 -6.62
N ASN A 119 27.26 30.96 -6.50
CA ASN A 119 27.30 29.80 -5.61
C ASN A 119 28.14 28.65 -6.18
N SER A 120 28.84 28.82 -7.31
CA SER A 120 29.78 27.82 -7.82
C SER A 120 30.92 27.50 -6.84
N ASP A 121 31.34 28.47 -6.03
CA ASP A 121 32.48 28.31 -5.12
C ASP A 121 32.16 27.43 -3.90
N VAL A 122 30.86 27.18 -3.64
CA VAL A 122 30.39 26.36 -2.52
C VAL A 122 30.18 24.89 -2.91
N ILE A 123 30.52 24.49 -4.12
CA ILE A 123 30.45 23.09 -4.57
C ILE A 123 31.79 22.61 -5.14
N SER A 124 32.02 21.30 -5.12
CA SER A 124 33.17 20.66 -5.79
C SER A 124 32.83 20.25 -7.23
N GLU A 125 33.86 19.92 -8.04
CA GLU A 125 33.65 19.37 -9.39
C GLU A 125 32.88 18.03 -9.37
N HIS A 126 32.93 17.27 -8.26
CA HIS A 126 32.20 16.01 -8.11
C HIS A 126 30.68 16.21 -8.04
N VAL A 127 30.20 17.39 -7.65
CA VAL A 127 28.76 17.71 -7.67
C VAL A 127 28.22 17.74 -9.11
N TYR A 128 29.00 18.25 -10.07
CA TYR A 128 28.61 18.18 -11.49
C TYR A 128 28.56 16.74 -12.00
N GLN A 129 29.50 15.89 -11.58
CA GLN A 129 29.50 14.47 -11.93
C GLN A 129 28.31 13.73 -11.32
N SER A 130 27.94 14.10 -10.09
CA SER A 130 26.77 13.58 -9.39
C SER A 130 25.48 13.93 -10.15
N LEU A 131 25.32 15.18 -10.57
CA LEU A 131 24.19 15.62 -11.39
C LEU A 131 24.12 14.86 -12.71
N GLN A 132 25.24 14.75 -13.44
CA GLN A 132 25.28 14.03 -14.71
C GLN A 132 24.93 12.53 -14.55
N THR A 133 25.39 11.90 -13.47
CA THR A 133 25.05 10.50 -13.15
C THR A 133 23.56 10.36 -12.84
N TYR A 134 23.00 11.27 -12.05
CA TYR A 134 21.57 11.29 -11.75
C TYR A 134 20.71 11.52 -13.01
N LEU A 135 21.08 12.49 -13.84
CA LEU A 135 20.45 12.76 -15.13
C LEU A 135 20.47 11.51 -16.04
N ALA A 136 21.61 10.80 -16.12
CA ALA A 136 21.70 9.59 -16.93
C ALA A 136 20.71 8.51 -16.48
N ASN A 137 20.56 8.31 -15.16
CA ASN A 137 19.60 7.35 -14.61
C ASN A 137 18.15 7.71 -14.94
N ILE A 138 17.73 8.95 -14.63
CA ILE A 138 16.33 9.35 -14.85
C ILE A 138 15.98 9.44 -16.35
N LEU A 139 16.92 9.84 -17.20
CA LEU A 139 16.71 9.87 -18.66
C LEU A 139 16.67 8.46 -19.25
N GLN A 140 17.42 7.52 -18.68
CA GLN A 140 17.33 6.12 -19.08
C GLN A 140 15.94 5.54 -18.84
N GLU A 141 15.34 5.79 -17.68
CA GLU A 141 13.99 5.29 -17.37
C GLU A 141 12.95 5.73 -18.42
N VAL A 142 13.06 6.96 -18.91
CA VAL A 142 12.18 7.52 -19.94
C VAL A 142 12.48 6.96 -21.33
N CYS A 143 13.76 6.92 -21.72
CA CYS A 143 14.15 6.69 -23.13
C CYS A 143 14.29 5.21 -23.49
N LEU A 144 14.59 4.35 -22.52
CA LEU A 144 15.09 3.01 -22.78
C LEU A 144 14.15 2.15 -23.64
N ARG A 145 12.84 2.16 -23.34
CA ARG A 145 11.86 1.36 -24.10
C ARG A 145 11.80 1.76 -25.57
N THR A 146 11.86 3.07 -25.82
CA THR A 146 11.88 3.62 -27.19
C THR A 146 13.18 3.27 -27.91
N LEU A 147 14.34 3.43 -27.25
CA LEU A 147 15.64 3.07 -27.84
C LEU A 147 15.73 1.57 -28.16
N ILE A 148 15.22 0.70 -27.29
CA ILE A 148 15.12 -0.74 -27.56
C ILE A 148 14.23 -1.01 -28.78
N ALA A 149 13.07 -0.34 -28.88
CA ALA A 149 12.16 -0.50 -30.01
C ALA A 149 12.80 -0.06 -31.33
N GLU A 150 13.50 1.08 -31.35
CA GLU A 150 14.22 1.52 -32.54
C GLU A 150 15.38 0.59 -32.92
N MET A 151 16.13 0.09 -31.94
CA MET A 151 17.17 -0.92 -32.20
C MET A 151 16.57 -2.16 -32.88
N HIS A 152 15.41 -2.64 -32.41
CA HIS A 152 14.70 -3.76 -33.04
C HIS A 152 14.23 -3.44 -34.46
N LEU A 153 13.78 -2.21 -34.73
CA LEU A 153 13.41 -1.78 -36.08
C LEU A 153 14.62 -1.76 -37.02
N TYR A 154 15.76 -1.20 -36.60
CA TYR A 154 17.00 -1.24 -37.37
C TYR A 154 17.46 -2.67 -37.63
N LYS A 155 17.32 -3.56 -36.63
CA LYS A 155 17.61 -4.98 -36.79
C LYS A 155 16.70 -5.64 -37.82
N GLN A 156 15.39 -5.42 -37.75
CA GLN A 156 14.41 -5.96 -38.71
C GLN A 156 14.68 -5.47 -40.14
N GLN A 157 15.09 -4.21 -40.28
CA GLN A 157 15.47 -3.60 -41.56
C GLN A 157 16.87 -4.02 -42.05
N LYS A 158 17.58 -4.90 -41.32
CA LYS A 158 18.95 -5.35 -41.61
C LYS A 158 19.96 -4.20 -41.70
N LYS A 159 19.74 -3.11 -40.96
CA LYS A 159 20.62 -1.93 -40.89
C LYS A 159 21.74 -2.05 -39.84
N LEU A 160 21.70 -3.08 -38.98
CA LEU A 160 22.74 -3.31 -37.97
C LEU A 160 23.87 -4.17 -38.52
N GLN A 161 25.11 -3.72 -38.37
CA GLN A 161 26.31 -4.48 -38.75
C GLN A 161 26.86 -5.26 -37.55
N GLY A 162 27.39 -6.47 -37.78
CA GLY A 162 27.96 -7.33 -36.75
C GLY A 162 27.69 -8.81 -36.99
N LYS A 163 28.66 -9.66 -36.63
CA LYS A 163 28.61 -11.12 -36.80
C LYS A 163 27.66 -11.78 -35.80
N ASP A 164 27.51 -11.18 -34.62
CA ASP A 164 26.62 -11.65 -33.57
C ASP A 164 25.74 -10.51 -33.00
N GLU A 165 24.91 -10.85 -32.02
CA GLU A 165 23.97 -9.91 -31.41
C GLU A 165 24.66 -8.84 -30.54
N ARG A 166 25.86 -9.10 -30.02
CA ARG A 166 26.63 -8.10 -29.26
C ARG A 166 27.27 -7.09 -30.21
N GLU A 167 27.89 -7.56 -31.29
CA GLU A 167 28.47 -6.69 -32.31
C GLU A 167 27.38 -5.80 -32.95
N LYS A 168 26.19 -6.33 -33.22
CA LYS A 168 25.05 -5.54 -33.71
C LYS A 168 24.58 -4.46 -32.73
N TYR A 169 24.56 -4.78 -31.43
CA TYR A 169 24.28 -3.78 -30.40
C TYR A 169 25.36 -2.71 -30.37
N GLU A 170 26.63 -3.12 -30.41
CA GLU A 170 27.75 -2.19 -30.38
C GLU A 170 27.72 -1.25 -31.58
N PHE A 171 27.40 -1.74 -32.78
CA PHE A 171 27.19 -0.91 -33.96
C PHE A 171 26.05 0.10 -33.78
N PHE A 172 24.90 -0.32 -33.25
CA PHE A 172 23.80 0.60 -32.95
C PHE A 172 24.20 1.66 -31.91
N HIS A 173 24.91 1.25 -30.86
CA HIS A 173 25.38 2.10 -29.79
C HIS A 173 26.44 3.12 -30.24
N SER A 174 27.42 2.68 -31.03
CA SER A 174 28.57 3.50 -31.42
C SER A 174 28.25 4.39 -32.62
N GLU A 175 27.61 3.85 -33.66
CA GLU A 175 27.50 4.51 -34.96
C GLU A 175 26.13 5.15 -35.23
N ILE A 176 25.07 4.76 -34.48
CA ILE A 176 23.70 5.20 -34.78
C ILE A 176 23.15 6.09 -33.67
N VAL A 177 23.00 5.56 -32.46
CA VAL A 177 22.15 6.15 -31.41
C VAL A 177 22.62 7.54 -30.96
N GLY A 178 23.92 7.83 -31.08
CA GLY A 178 24.51 9.12 -30.71
C GLY A 178 24.38 10.21 -31.78
N THR A 179 24.04 9.85 -33.02
CA THR A 179 24.04 10.78 -34.17
C THR A 179 22.89 11.79 -34.12
N SER A 180 23.12 12.98 -34.66
CA SER A 180 22.11 14.03 -34.78
C SER A 180 20.90 13.57 -35.61
N GLY A 181 21.17 12.96 -36.77
CA GLY A 181 20.13 12.44 -37.67
C GLY A 181 19.23 11.40 -37.01
N PHE A 182 19.78 10.47 -36.21
CA PHE A 182 18.96 9.51 -35.45
C PHE A 182 18.06 10.22 -34.44
N LYS A 183 18.57 11.20 -33.70
CA LYS A 183 17.78 11.95 -32.71
C LYS A 183 16.67 12.76 -33.37
N GLU A 184 16.95 13.40 -34.50
CA GLU A 184 15.94 14.15 -35.27
C GLU A 184 14.78 13.23 -35.71
N GLU A 185 15.10 12.07 -36.30
CA GLU A 185 14.10 11.07 -36.69
C GLU A 185 13.33 10.54 -35.46
N LEU A 186 14.04 10.25 -34.37
CA LEU A 186 13.46 9.75 -33.13
C LEU A 186 12.44 10.74 -32.55
N PHE A 187 12.78 12.03 -32.46
CA PHE A 187 11.90 13.05 -31.88
C PHE A 187 10.80 13.51 -32.83
N GLU A 188 10.96 13.32 -34.14
CA GLU A 188 9.85 13.45 -35.08
C GLU A 188 8.81 12.34 -34.89
N LYS A 189 9.27 11.11 -34.67
CA LYS A 189 8.41 9.93 -34.45
C LYS A 189 7.80 9.86 -33.05
N TYR A 190 8.55 10.27 -32.03
CA TYR A 190 8.16 10.25 -30.61
C TYR A 190 8.31 11.65 -29.99
N PRO A 191 7.48 12.62 -30.38
CA PRO A 191 7.61 14.01 -29.92
C PRO A 191 7.42 14.16 -28.40
N VAL A 192 6.65 13.27 -27.76
CA VAL A 192 6.44 13.32 -26.29
C VAL A 192 7.72 12.94 -25.54
N LEU A 193 8.58 12.09 -26.12
CA LEU A 193 9.86 11.70 -25.52
C LEU A 193 10.75 12.94 -25.29
N TRP A 194 10.80 13.84 -26.26
CA TRP A 194 11.55 15.10 -26.16
C TRP A 194 11.06 15.97 -25.01
N ARG A 195 9.73 16.08 -24.86
CA ARG A 195 9.09 16.80 -23.74
C ARG A 195 9.54 16.23 -22.40
N CYS A 196 9.43 14.91 -22.23
CA CYS A 196 9.80 14.27 -20.97
C CYS A 196 11.29 14.44 -20.62
N ILE A 197 12.19 14.36 -21.61
CA ILE A 197 13.63 14.59 -21.39
C ILE A 197 13.89 16.01 -20.89
N GLU A 198 13.32 17.00 -21.57
CA GLU A 198 13.49 18.41 -21.27
C GLU A 198 12.94 18.76 -19.88
N GLU A 199 11.75 18.27 -19.54
CA GLU A 199 11.12 18.44 -18.23
C GLU A 199 11.97 17.81 -17.13
N LYS A 200 12.46 16.58 -17.32
CA LYS A 200 13.31 15.88 -16.34
C LYS A 200 14.63 16.59 -16.07
N ILE A 201 15.29 17.13 -17.11
CA ILE A 201 16.52 17.90 -16.92
C ILE A 201 16.25 19.17 -16.11
N HIS A 202 15.18 19.91 -16.43
CA HIS A 202 14.87 21.15 -15.73
C HIS A 202 14.48 20.92 -14.27
N GLN A 203 13.71 19.87 -14.00
CA GLN A 203 13.37 19.45 -12.63
C GLN A 203 14.63 19.08 -11.84
N ALA A 204 15.48 18.20 -12.37
CA ALA A 204 16.71 17.78 -11.69
C ALA A 204 17.67 18.94 -11.44
N VAL A 205 17.89 19.80 -12.45
CA VAL A 205 18.74 20.99 -12.30
C VAL A 205 18.13 21.97 -11.30
N GLY A 206 16.82 22.23 -11.37
CA GLY A 206 16.12 23.08 -10.42
C GLY A 206 16.28 22.58 -8.98
N TYR A 207 16.17 21.27 -8.78
CA TYR A 207 16.34 20.68 -7.46
C TYR A 207 17.78 20.79 -6.94
N TYR A 208 18.78 20.53 -7.77
CA TYR A 208 20.19 20.71 -7.39
C TYR A 208 20.52 22.16 -7.05
N VAL A 209 19.94 23.13 -7.76
CA VAL A 209 20.08 24.56 -7.44
C VAL A 209 19.50 24.85 -6.06
N GLU A 210 18.27 24.39 -5.80
CA GLU A 210 17.60 24.55 -4.50
C GLU A 210 18.42 23.98 -3.34
N ILE A 211 19.02 22.78 -3.50
CA ILE A 211 19.88 22.16 -2.48
C ILE A 211 21.10 23.03 -2.16
N VAL A 212 21.74 23.58 -3.20
CA VAL A 212 22.92 24.45 -3.03
C VAL A 212 22.52 25.75 -2.36
N GLU A 213 21.43 26.38 -2.79
CA GLU A 213 20.91 27.62 -2.19
C GLU A 213 20.54 27.41 -0.71
N ASN A 214 19.79 26.36 -0.39
CA ASN A 214 19.44 26.03 1.00
C ASN A 214 20.68 25.74 1.86
N CYS A 215 21.70 25.05 1.31
CA CYS A 215 22.94 24.81 2.04
C CYS A 215 23.70 26.12 2.34
N VAL A 216 23.67 27.09 1.41
CA VAL A 216 24.29 28.42 1.61
C VAL A 216 23.52 29.18 2.69
N ASP A 217 22.20 29.24 2.57
CA ASP A 217 21.33 29.99 3.48
C ASP A 217 21.34 29.41 4.90
N ASN A 218 21.41 28.09 5.03
CA ASN A 218 21.37 27.40 6.32
C ASN A 218 22.76 27.15 6.93
N LYS A 219 23.84 27.56 6.25
CA LYS A 219 25.23 27.20 6.58
C LYS A 219 25.57 27.35 8.07
N ILE A 220 25.17 28.47 8.68
CA ILE A 220 25.47 28.78 10.09
C ILE A 220 24.77 27.79 11.03
N GLU A 221 23.50 27.48 10.78
CA GLU A 221 22.74 26.56 11.63
C GLU A 221 23.20 25.12 11.42
N ILE A 222 23.53 24.72 10.19
CA ILE A 222 24.13 23.41 9.91
C ILE A 222 25.45 23.27 10.68
N GLN A 223 26.34 24.28 10.64
CA GLN A 223 27.60 24.28 11.40
C GLN A 223 27.35 24.13 12.90
N LYS A 224 26.43 24.90 13.48
CA LYS A 224 26.12 24.83 14.91
C LYS A 224 25.55 23.47 15.33
N LYS A 225 24.70 22.86 14.50
CA LYS A 225 23.95 21.65 14.85
C LYS A 225 24.74 20.36 14.59
N PHE A 226 25.50 20.31 13.50
CA PHE A 226 26.12 19.07 13.01
C PHE A 226 27.65 19.05 13.08
N CYS A 227 28.31 20.19 13.32
CA CYS A 227 29.77 20.27 13.35
C CYS A 227 30.30 20.60 14.76
N THR A 228 31.34 19.90 15.20
CA THR A 228 32.06 20.20 16.46
C THR A 228 33.21 21.18 16.19
N GLY A 229 32.90 22.41 15.77
CA GLY A 229 33.89 23.49 15.60
C GLY A 229 34.63 23.53 14.25
N VAL A 230 34.21 22.74 13.26
CA VAL A 230 34.75 22.78 11.88
C VAL A 230 33.87 23.70 11.02
N SER A 231 34.48 24.60 10.27
CA SER A 231 33.76 25.45 9.32
C SER A 231 33.47 24.68 8.02
N ILE A 232 32.18 24.49 7.72
CA ILE A 232 31.71 24.00 6.41
C ILE A 232 32.24 24.92 5.30
N LYS A 233 33.00 24.37 4.34
CA LYS A 233 33.52 25.12 3.19
C LYS A 233 32.65 24.90 1.96
N ARG A 234 32.38 23.65 1.59
CA ARG A 234 31.66 23.31 0.34
C ARG A 234 30.92 21.98 0.42
N ILE A 235 29.93 21.81 -0.45
CA ILE A 235 29.35 20.51 -0.80
C ILE A 235 30.33 19.78 -1.71
N THR A 236 30.77 18.60 -1.28
CA THR A 236 31.71 17.80 -2.08
C THR A 236 31.02 16.72 -2.89
N ASN A 237 29.86 16.22 -2.47
CA ASN A 237 29.13 15.18 -3.20
C ASN A 237 27.61 15.27 -2.93
N ILE A 238 26.80 14.83 -3.91
CA ILE A 238 25.35 14.68 -3.76
C ILE A 238 24.95 13.30 -4.27
N LYS A 239 24.47 12.43 -3.38
CA LYS A 239 23.96 11.11 -3.73
C LYS A 239 22.43 11.14 -3.82
N SER A 240 21.93 11.04 -5.05
CA SER A 240 20.50 11.07 -5.39
C SER A 240 19.95 9.67 -5.71
N GLY A 241 18.62 9.58 -5.92
CA GLY A 241 17.94 8.33 -6.29
C GLY A 241 17.77 7.36 -5.10
N LEU A 242 17.57 7.90 -3.90
CA LEU A 242 17.38 7.12 -2.67
C LEU A 242 15.91 6.86 -2.33
N SER A 243 15.00 7.63 -2.90
CA SER A 243 13.55 7.53 -2.69
C SER A 243 12.78 7.84 -3.98
N ASP A 244 11.47 7.66 -3.92
CA ASP A 244 10.58 8.13 -4.96
C ASP A 244 10.66 9.65 -5.17
N VAL A 245 10.32 10.05 -6.38
CA VAL A 245 10.44 11.43 -6.86
C VAL A 245 9.06 12.09 -6.85
N HIS A 246 8.95 13.23 -6.19
CA HIS A 246 7.72 13.99 -5.97
C HIS A 246 7.91 15.47 -6.35
N ASN A 247 6.83 16.25 -6.42
CA ASN A 247 6.85 17.72 -6.39
C ASN A 247 7.95 18.38 -7.26
N GLN A 248 7.95 18.13 -8.58
CA GLN A 248 8.94 18.65 -9.53
C GLN A 248 10.36 18.06 -9.39
N GLY A 249 10.49 16.75 -9.25
CA GLY A 249 11.80 16.08 -9.30
C GLY A 249 12.51 15.92 -7.96
N LYS A 250 11.86 16.25 -6.84
CA LYS A 250 12.43 16.22 -5.50
C LYS A 250 12.38 14.82 -4.90
N SER A 251 13.44 14.41 -4.22
CA SER A 251 13.55 13.12 -3.52
C SER A 251 14.50 13.26 -2.33
N VAL A 252 14.52 12.31 -1.41
CA VAL A 252 15.53 12.32 -0.34
C VAL A 252 16.91 12.08 -0.94
N ILE A 253 17.90 12.87 -0.53
CA ILE A 253 19.30 12.75 -0.99
C ILE A 253 20.27 12.77 0.18
N VAL A 254 21.49 12.30 -0.05
CA VAL A 254 22.62 12.49 0.88
C VAL A 254 23.54 13.58 0.33
N VAL A 255 23.85 14.58 1.16
CA VAL A 255 24.78 15.66 0.87
C VAL A 255 26.04 15.45 1.70
N THR A 256 27.18 15.33 1.03
CA THR A 256 28.49 15.23 1.69
C THR A 256 29.13 16.61 1.75
N LEU A 257 29.48 17.05 2.94
CA LEU A 257 30.16 18.31 3.22
C LEU A 257 31.62 18.05 3.57
N ASP A 258 32.52 18.77 2.89
CA ASP A 258 33.99 18.72 3.10
C ASP A 258 34.56 17.29 3.24
N ASP A 259 34.03 16.34 2.45
CA ASP A 259 34.45 14.92 2.38
C ASP A 259 34.36 14.11 3.69
N SER A 260 33.70 14.64 4.72
CA SER A 260 33.72 14.04 6.06
C SER A 260 32.35 13.92 6.74
N LEU A 261 31.39 14.77 6.34
CA LEU A 261 30.08 14.84 6.97
C LEU A 261 28.98 14.57 5.95
N ASP A 262 28.33 13.41 6.09
CA ASP A 262 27.15 13.05 5.33
C ASP A 262 25.88 13.44 6.10
N LEU A 263 25.04 14.26 5.47
CA LEU A 263 23.72 14.64 5.96
C LEU A 263 22.64 14.17 4.99
N LEU A 264 21.49 13.77 5.53
CA LEU A 264 20.28 13.60 4.73
C LEU A 264 19.64 14.96 4.51
N TYR A 265 19.33 15.26 3.26
CA TYR A 265 18.48 16.38 2.88
C TYR A 265 17.12 15.83 2.46
N LYS A 266 16.07 16.23 3.19
CA LYS A 266 14.68 15.89 2.87
C LYS A 266 13.99 17.13 2.31
N PRO A 267 13.36 17.08 1.12
CA PRO A 267 12.70 18.23 0.50
C PRO A 267 11.30 18.50 1.11
N ARG A 268 11.21 18.47 2.44
CA ARG A 268 10.03 18.75 3.24
C ARG A 268 10.42 19.13 4.66
N SER A 269 9.45 19.64 5.41
CA SER A 269 9.55 19.78 6.85
C SER A 269 9.72 18.42 7.56
N MET A 270 10.45 18.44 8.67
CA MET A 270 10.62 17.33 9.61
C MET A 270 10.02 17.66 10.99
N GLU A 271 9.09 18.61 11.06
CA GLU A 271 8.38 18.92 12.32
C GLU A 271 7.56 17.74 12.82
N ASN A 272 7.09 16.85 11.94
CA ASN A 272 6.44 15.60 12.32
C ASN A 272 7.40 14.69 13.10
N GLU A 273 8.62 14.46 12.59
CA GLU A 273 9.66 13.69 13.26
C GLU A 273 10.08 14.33 14.59
N LEU A 274 10.32 15.65 14.62
CA LEU A 274 10.69 16.36 15.85
C LEU A 274 9.60 16.24 16.92
N GLY A 275 8.35 16.46 16.53
CA GLY A 275 7.19 16.29 17.40
C GLY A 275 7.04 14.89 17.95
N PHE A 276 7.21 13.87 17.11
CA PHE A 276 7.21 12.48 17.54
C PHE A 276 8.35 12.15 18.51
N LEU A 277 9.57 12.61 18.23
CA LEU A 277 10.73 12.40 19.11
C LEU A 277 10.52 13.05 20.49
N ASN A 278 9.90 14.23 20.54
CA ASN A 278 9.54 14.89 21.80
C ASN A 278 8.51 14.09 22.61
N LEU A 279 7.49 13.52 21.95
CA LEU A 279 6.52 12.64 22.60
C LEU A 279 7.17 11.31 23.03
N LEU A 280 8.08 10.78 22.21
CA LEU A 280 8.82 9.57 22.51
C LEU A 280 9.71 9.75 23.74
N GLU A 281 10.47 10.83 23.82
CA GLU A 281 11.27 11.16 25.01
C GLU A 281 10.39 11.22 26.26
N TRP A 282 9.28 11.96 26.20
CA TRP A 282 8.37 12.09 27.33
C TRP A 282 7.83 10.75 27.85
N ILE A 283 7.36 9.87 26.95
CA ILE A 283 6.81 8.58 27.38
C ILE A 283 7.92 7.62 27.83
N SER A 284 9.08 7.70 27.19
CA SER A 284 10.28 6.90 27.49
C SER A 284 10.76 7.19 28.92
N ASP A 285 10.87 8.47 29.28
CA ASP A 285 11.21 8.91 30.64
C ASP A 285 10.21 8.40 31.69
N LYS A 286 8.90 8.46 31.40
CA LYS A 286 7.85 7.94 32.31
C LYS A 286 7.88 6.41 32.46
N VAL A 287 8.37 5.68 31.46
CA VAL A 287 8.54 4.23 31.51
C VAL A 287 9.87 3.83 32.15
N GLY A 288 10.86 4.72 32.17
CA GLY A 288 12.21 4.48 32.69
C GLY A 288 13.13 3.77 31.70
N LEU A 289 12.92 3.98 30.41
CA LEU A 289 13.80 3.54 29.32
C LEU A 289 14.08 4.75 28.45
N ASP A 290 15.34 5.02 28.13
CA ASP A 290 15.72 6.12 27.23
C ASP A 290 15.40 5.81 25.77
N CYS A 291 15.38 6.85 24.93
CA CYS A 291 15.14 6.76 23.50
C CYS A 291 16.32 7.30 22.68
N TYR A 292 16.43 6.86 21.42
CA TYR A 292 17.44 7.35 20.51
C TYR A 292 17.10 8.76 20.02
N LYS A 293 18.08 9.67 20.02
CA LYS A 293 17.94 11.02 19.49
C LYS A 293 18.99 11.25 18.42
N TYR A 294 18.59 11.90 17.34
CA TYR A 294 19.50 12.33 16.29
C TYR A 294 19.26 13.80 15.93
N PRO A 295 20.29 14.55 15.53
CA PRO A 295 20.13 15.95 15.16
C PRO A 295 19.28 16.12 13.89
N ILE A 296 18.33 17.05 13.97
CA ILE A 296 17.46 17.50 12.87
C ILE A 296 17.47 19.04 12.86
N LEU A 297 17.56 19.63 11.67
CA LEU A 297 17.18 21.01 11.37
C LEU A 297 16.02 20.97 10.39
N SER A 298 14.88 21.51 10.80
CA SER A 298 13.64 21.49 10.03
C SER A 298 13.27 22.91 9.61
N TYR A 299 12.84 23.05 8.36
CA TYR A 299 12.30 24.26 7.76
C TYR A 299 10.97 23.92 7.06
N ASP A 300 10.24 24.93 6.59
CA ASP A 300 8.89 24.72 6.02
C ASP A 300 8.89 23.80 4.78
N ASN A 301 9.90 23.93 3.92
CA ASN A 301 9.97 23.24 2.62
C ASN A 301 11.17 22.30 2.45
N HIS A 302 12.06 22.20 3.45
CA HIS A 302 13.21 21.29 3.45
C HIS A 302 13.75 21.06 4.85
N SER A 303 14.57 20.02 5.03
CA SER A 303 15.19 19.68 6.31
C SER A 303 16.53 18.99 6.12
N TRP A 304 17.39 19.11 7.12
CA TRP A 304 18.67 18.42 7.24
C TRP A 304 18.65 17.51 8.47
N CYS A 305 19.12 16.28 8.36
CA CYS A 305 19.31 15.42 9.53
C CYS A 305 20.55 14.53 9.42
N SER A 306 21.02 14.07 10.58
CA SER A 306 22.10 13.08 10.64
C SER A 306 21.59 11.72 10.14
N ILE A 307 22.47 10.97 9.49
CA ILE A 307 22.19 9.58 9.09
C ILE A 307 22.23 8.68 10.32
N VAL A 308 21.10 8.06 10.64
CA VAL A 308 21.03 7.00 11.66
C VAL A 308 21.68 5.74 11.10
N LYS A 309 22.61 5.15 11.84
CA LYS A 309 23.33 3.95 11.42
C LYS A 309 22.68 2.70 11.99
N HIS A 310 22.70 1.63 11.21
CA HIS A 310 22.45 0.30 11.72
C HIS A 310 23.63 -0.15 12.58
N ASP A 311 23.33 -0.66 13.78
CA ASP A 311 24.32 -1.20 14.71
C ASP A 311 23.78 -2.49 15.34
N SER A 312 24.65 -3.44 15.63
CA SER A 312 24.28 -4.70 16.29
C SER A 312 24.18 -4.53 17.82
N CYS A 313 23.36 -5.36 18.46
CA CYS A 313 23.40 -5.60 19.90
C CYS A 313 24.59 -6.53 20.26
N ASP A 314 25.18 -6.27 21.41
CA ASP A 314 26.21 -7.08 22.05
C ASP A 314 25.62 -8.21 22.93
N THR A 315 24.46 -7.98 23.57
CA THR A 315 23.85 -8.93 24.53
C THR A 315 22.36 -9.19 24.29
N GLU A 316 21.85 -10.29 24.82
CA GLU A 316 20.41 -10.63 24.79
C GLU A 316 19.57 -9.63 25.59
N GLU A 317 20.11 -9.05 26.66
CA GLU A 317 19.42 -8.00 27.43
C GLU A 317 19.20 -6.73 26.60
N GLN A 318 20.14 -6.39 25.71
CA GLN A 318 19.98 -5.29 24.76
C GLN A 318 18.86 -5.58 23.75
N VAL A 319 18.73 -6.83 23.29
CA VAL A 319 17.62 -7.26 22.42
C VAL A 319 16.28 -7.16 23.14
N LYS A 320 16.20 -7.59 24.41
CA LYS A 320 14.97 -7.42 25.22
C LYS A 320 14.58 -5.94 25.34
N ARG A 321 15.56 -5.06 25.62
CA ARG A 321 15.31 -3.61 25.67
C ARG A 321 14.92 -3.03 24.32
N TYR A 322 15.49 -3.50 23.22
CA TYR A 322 15.07 -3.13 21.86
C TYR A 322 13.58 -3.38 21.66
N TYR A 323 13.09 -4.60 21.94
CA TYR A 323 11.67 -4.92 21.77
C TYR A 323 10.77 -4.17 22.76
N GLN A 324 11.23 -3.92 23.99
CA GLN A 324 10.51 -3.03 24.92
C GLN A 324 10.38 -1.60 24.36
N ARG A 325 11.45 -1.02 23.81
CA ARG A 325 11.42 0.30 23.15
C ARG A 325 10.55 0.30 21.90
N PHE A 326 10.55 -0.79 21.14
CA PHE A 326 9.63 -0.98 20.02
C PHE A 326 8.17 -0.94 20.48
N GLY A 327 7.86 -1.64 21.58
CA GLY A 327 6.54 -1.63 22.20
C GLY A 327 6.10 -0.23 22.67
N ILE A 328 7.01 0.56 23.23
CA ILE A 328 6.75 1.96 23.63
C ILE A 328 6.37 2.81 22.41
N GLN A 329 7.16 2.74 21.34
CA GLN A 329 6.90 3.48 20.09
C GLN A 329 5.58 3.06 19.44
N LEU A 330 5.26 1.77 19.48
CA LEU A 330 4.02 1.25 18.92
C LEU A 330 2.77 1.82 19.59
N VAL A 331 2.82 2.13 20.90
CA VAL A 331 1.71 2.83 21.57
C VAL A 331 1.54 4.24 21.05
N LEU A 332 2.62 4.99 20.83
CA LEU A 332 2.54 6.35 20.30
C LEU A 332 1.99 6.36 18.87
N VAL A 333 2.50 5.46 18.03
CA VAL A 333 2.00 5.23 16.66
C VAL A 333 0.50 4.89 16.68
N TYR A 334 0.06 4.05 17.61
CA TYR A 334 -1.35 3.72 17.82
C TYR A 334 -2.20 4.93 18.23
N CYS A 335 -1.71 5.75 19.16
CA CYS A 335 -2.39 6.96 19.61
C CYS A 335 -2.56 7.98 18.48
N LEU A 336 -1.50 8.21 17.70
CA LEU A 336 -1.46 9.16 16.58
C LEU A 336 -2.22 8.64 15.35
N GLY A 337 -2.54 7.35 15.31
CA GLY A 337 -3.13 6.72 14.14
C GLY A 337 -2.19 6.72 12.94
N THR A 338 -0.88 6.72 13.18
CA THR A 338 0.16 6.69 12.14
C THR A 338 0.05 5.40 11.34
N ARG A 339 0.24 5.50 10.03
CA ARG A 339 0.15 4.40 9.06
C ARG A 339 1.37 4.44 8.15
N ASP A 340 1.46 3.45 7.27
CA ASP A 340 2.46 3.42 6.20
C ASP A 340 3.92 3.28 6.68
N LEU A 341 4.17 2.78 7.90
CA LEU A 341 5.53 2.50 8.39
C LEU A 341 6.01 1.12 7.95
N HIS A 342 6.78 1.05 6.88
CA HIS A 342 7.30 -0.18 6.29
C HIS A 342 8.70 -0.51 6.86
N PHE A 343 9.27 -1.67 6.50
CA PHE A 343 10.60 -2.07 6.96
C PHE A 343 11.68 -1.03 6.64
N GLU A 344 11.60 -0.34 5.51
CA GLU A 344 12.54 0.73 5.14
C GLU A 344 12.51 1.94 6.08
N ASN A 345 11.43 2.13 6.84
CA ASN A 345 11.28 3.25 7.77
C ASN A 345 11.80 2.96 9.17
N VAL A 346 12.30 1.74 9.43
CA VAL A 346 12.87 1.33 10.71
C VAL A 346 14.37 1.05 10.56
N ILE A 347 15.19 1.66 11.42
CA ILE A 347 16.60 1.33 11.56
C ILE A 347 16.85 0.75 12.95
N ALA A 348 17.43 -0.45 13.01
CA ALA A 348 17.93 -1.04 14.25
C ALA A 348 19.34 -0.51 14.54
N SER A 349 19.43 0.46 15.46
CA SER A 349 20.70 1.01 15.95
C SER A 349 20.98 0.45 17.33
N GLY A 350 21.62 -0.72 17.39
CA GLY A 350 21.86 -1.46 18.62
C GLY A 350 20.54 -1.79 19.32
N GLU A 351 20.42 -1.38 20.58
CA GLU A 351 19.20 -1.59 21.37
C GLU A 351 18.07 -0.58 21.12
N TYR A 352 18.18 0.24 20.07
CA TYR A 352 17.21 1.27 19.72
C TYR A 352 16.57 1.02 18.35
N PRO A 353 15.25 0.77 18.29
CA PRO A 353 14.49 0.91 17.05
C PRO A 353 14.30 2.40 16.75
N VAL A 354 14.69 2.85 15.57
CA VAL A 354 14.59 4.27 15.18
C VAL A 354 13.67 4.40 13.95
N LEU A 355 12.57 5.15 14.12
CA LEU A 355 11.71 5.53 13.00
C LEU A 355 12.30 6.74 12.29
N VAL A 356 12.62 6.58 11.00
CA VAL A 356 13.37 7.59 10.23
C VAL A 356 12.52 8.36 9.21
N ASP A 357 11.27 7.94 8.99
CA ASP A 357 10.33 8.63 8.11
C ASP A 357 8.95 8.69 8.76
N LEU A 358 8.54 9.91 9.15
CA LEU A 358 7.26 10.17 9.81
C LEU A 358 6.48 11.26 9.11
N GLU A 359 6.64 11.40 7.79
CA GLU A 359 5.87 12.37 7.02
C GLU A 359 4.36 12.11 7.05
N ALA A 360 3.95 10.84 7.12
CA ALA A 360 2.55 10.42 7.23
C ALA A 360 2.15 10.16 8.69
N LEU A 361 2.40 11.14 9.57
CA LEU A 361 2.27 10.97 11.02
C LEU A 361 0.82 10.74 11.47
N THR A 362 -0.13 11.48 10.91
CA THR A 362 -1.54 11.45 11.32
C THR A 362 -2.46 11.45 10.10
N TYR A 363 -3.69 10.97 10.28
CA TYR A 363 -4.66 10.83 9.19
C TYR A 363 -6.05 11.35 9.58
N GLY A 364 -6.65 12.15 8.70
CA GLY A 364 -8.06 12.51 8.78
C GLY A 364 -8.97 11.32 8.47
N LYS A 365 -10.23 11.38 8.92
CA LYS A 365 -11.21 10.32 8.69
C LYS A 365 -12.09 10.65 7.50
N ARG A 366 -12.01 9.85 6.42
CA ARG A 366 -13.00 9.91 5.33
C ARG A 366 -14.36 9.43 5.82
N GLU A 367 -15.42 9.97 5.23
CA GLU A 367 -16.76 9.43 5.46
C GLU A 367 -16.85 8.05 4.80
N HIS A 368 -16.74 7.01 5.62
CA HIS A 368 -17.12 5.67 5.20
C HIS A 368 -18.54 5.42 5.66
N ASN A 369 -19.38 4.91 4.77
CA ASN A 369 -20.67 4.38 5.18
C ASN A 369 -20.39 3.24 6.17
N THR A 370 -20.62 3.46 7.46
CA THR A 370 -20.43 2.45 8.53
C THR A 370 -21.77 1.85 8.95
N ASP A 371 -22.79 2.01 8.12
CA ASP A 371 -24.12 1.45 8.35
C ASP A 371 -24.05 -0.09 8.25
N GLY A 372 -23.19 -0.59 7.35
CA GLY A 372 -22.90 -2.02 7.21
C GLY A 372 -21.83 -2.53 8.16
N ILE A 373 -21.99 -3.77 8.64
CA ILE A 373 -21.02 -4.44 9.51
C ILE A 373 -19.62 -4.61 8.88
N LYS A 374 -19.54 -4.78 7.56
CA LYS A 374 -18.24 -4.90 6.85
C LYS A 374 -17.41 -3.63 6.98
N ASP A 375 -18.05 -2.47 6.82
CA ASP A 375 -17.38 -1.18 6.94
C ASP A 375 -16.99 -0.86 8.38
N ALA A 376 -17.83 -1.24 9.35
CA ALA A 376 -17.49 -1.13 10.77
C ALA A 376 -16.25 -1.96 11.14
N ILE A 377 -16.10 -3.16 10.57
CA ILE A 377 -14.92 -4.02 10.77
C ILE A 377 -13.69 -3.42 10.10
N ASN A 378 -13.81 -2.95 8.86
CA ASN A 378 -12.71 -2.28 8.16
C ASN A 378 -12.22 -1.06 8.96
N GLN A 379 -13.14 -0.26 9.49
CA GLN A 379 -12.82 0.86 10.36
C GLN A 379 -12.16 0.41 11.67
N HIS A 380 -12.66 -0.64 12.31
CA HIS A 380 -12.09 -1.18 13.55
C HIS A 380 -10.63 -1.64 13.35
N LEU A 381 -10.36 -2.33 12.23
CA LEU A 381 -9.01 -2.72 11.85
C LEU A 381 -8.14 -1.51 11.52
N ALA A 382 -8.68 -0.54 10.79
CA ALA A 382 -8.02 0.74 10.45
C ALA A 382 -7.64 1.57 11.68
N ASP A 383 -8.41 1.43 12.76
CA ASP A 383 -8.16 2.10 14.04
C ASP A 383 -7.29 1.26 14.98
N SER A 384 -6.86 0.05 14.60
CA SER A 384 -6.04 -0.83 15.45
C SER A 384 -4.54 -0.65 15.22
N VAL A 385 -3.73 -1.21 16.12
CA VAL A 385 -2.26 -1.32 15.97
C VAL A 385 -1.80 -1.98 14.66
N LEU A 386 -2.67 -2.78 14.02
CA LEU A 386 -2.35 -3.53 12.81
C LEU A 386 -2.17 -2.63 11.57
N CYS A 387 -2.74 -1.42 11.58
CA CYS A 387 -2.64 -0.50 10.45
C CYS A 387 -1.40 0.40 10.45
N SER A 388 -0.53 0.26 11.45
CA SER A 388 0.72 1.01 11.54
C SER A 388 1.70 0.71 10.41
N GLY A 389 1.72 -0.53 9.91
CA GLY A 389 2.79 -1.07 9.07
C GLY A 389 3.96 -1.66 9.89
N LEU A 390 4.11 -1.32 11.17
CA LEU A 390 5.19 -1.85 12.00
C LEU A 390 5.05 -3.34 12.33
N LEU A 391 3.83 -3.87 12.27
CA LEU A 391 3.50 -5.26 12.56
C LEU A 391 3.18 -6.04 11.27
N PRO A 392 3.48 -7.35 11.22
CA PRO A 392 3.09 -8.19 10.09
C PRO A 392 1.57 -8.24 9.99
N TYR A 393 1.02 -7.75 8.89
CA TYR A 393 -0.41 -7.82 8.66
C TYR A 393 -0.77 -7.96 7.18
N ALA A 394 -1.53 -8.99 6.85
CA ALA A 394 -1.82 -9.38 5.47
C ALA A 394 -3.01 -8.59 4.87
N TRP A 395 -2.94 -7.25 4.83
CA TRP A 395 -4.01 -6.45 4.20
C TRP A 395 -4.03 -6.64 2.67
N GLN A 396 -2.89 -6.94 2.03
CA GLN A 396 -2.74 -6.70 0.58
C GLN A 396 -2.52 -7.92 -0.33
N ASN A 397 -2.78 -9.17 0.09
CA ASN A 397 -2.57 -10.35 -0.77
C ASN A 397 -1.16 -10.43 -1.44
N LEU A 398 -0.18 -9.66 -0.98
CA LEU A 398 1.14 -9.55 -1.61
C LEU A 398 2.04 -10.73 -1.26
N ASN A 399 1.64 -11.56 -0.29
CA ASN A 399 2.40 -12.70 0.24
C ASN A 399 3.83 -12.37 0.71
N ILE A 400 4.08 -11.10 1.04
CA ILE A 400 5.33 -10.64 1.63
C ILE A 400 5.02 -9.99 2.98
N ASP A 401 5.94 -10.19 3.92
CA ASP A 401 5.99 -9.42 5.14
C ASP A 401 6.77 -8.13 4.87
N SER A 402 6.06 -7.01 4.76
CA SER A 402 6.65 -5.67 4.62
C SER A 402 6.72 -4.90 5.94
N SER A 403 6.57 -5.58 7.07
CA SER A 403 6.45 -4.91 8.35
C SER A 403 7.78 -4.37 8.88
N GLY A 404 7.70 -3.28 9.65
CA GLY A 404 8.83 -2.72 10.38
C GLY A 404 9.63 -3.76 11.18
N ILE A 405 8.95 -4.65 11.90
CA ILE A 405 9.58 -5.54 12.89
C ILE A 405 10.21 -6.82 12.33
N SER A 406 9.66 -7.40 11.25
CA SER A 406 10.15 -8.68 10.70
C SER A 406 10.29 -8.71 9.18
N GLY A 407 10.02 -7.60 8.49
CA GLY A 407 10.25 -7.49 7.05
C GLY A 407 11.69 -7.84 6.70
N LYS A 408 11.86 -8.73 5.71
CA LYS A 408 13.17 -9.28 5.33
C LYS A 408 13.38 -9.29 3.81
N GLY A 409 14.65 -9.33 3.42
CA GLY A 409 15.04 -9.54 2.02
C GLY A 409 14.75 -10.96 1.51
N GLY A 410 14.73 -11.13 0.19
CA GLY A 410 14.57 -12.41 -0.50
C GLY A 410 13.12 -12.90 -0.63
N GLN A 411 12.13 -12.10 -0.25
CA GLN A 411 10.72 -12.45 -0.41
C GLN A 411 10.26 -12.08 -1.83
N LYS A 412 9.56 -12.99 -2.51
CA LYS A 412 9.04 -12.74 -3.86
C LYS A 412 7.71 -11.99 -3.79
N TYR A 413 7.64 -10.85 -4.48
CA TYR A 413 6.39 -10.11 -4.62
C TYR A 413 5.35 -10.91 -5.40
N GLY A 414 4.06 -10.71 -5.10
CA GLY A 414 2.94 -11.33 -5.82
C GLY A 414 2.63 -10.78 -7.21
N PHE A 415 3.38 -9.77 -7.68
CA PHE A 415 3.19 -9.14 -9.00
C PHE A 415 4.53 -9.02 -9.75
N LYS A 416 4.45 -8.89 -11.08
CA LYS A 416 5.63 -8.77 -11.94
C LYS A 416 5.98 -7.30 -12.18
N VAL A 417 7.27 -6.99 -12.21
CA VAL A 417 7.82 -5.67 -12.58
C VAL A 417 8.65 -5.78 -13.86
N PRO A 418 8.73 -4.70 -14.66
CA PRO A 418 9.55 -4.69 -15.87
C PRO A 418 11.05 -4.74 -15.54
N VAL A 419 11.79 -5.65 -16.17
CA VAL A 419 13.24 -5.81 -16.05
C VAL A 419 13.89 -5.93 -17.42
N ILE A 420 15.12 -5.44 -17.55
CA ILE A 420 15.90 -5.51 -18.79
C ILE A 420 16.61 -6.85 -18.87
N VAL A 421 16.48 -7.56 -19.98
CA VAL A 421 17.17 -8.84 -20.23
C VAL A 421 17.97 -8.78 -21.53
N ASN A 422 18.96 -9.67 -21.67
CA ASN A 422 19.94 -9.66 -22.77
C ASN A 422 20.59 -8.29 -22.97
N ARG A 423 20.98 -7.66 -21.85
CA ARG A 423 21.63 -6.36 -21.82
C ARG A 423 22.82 -6.34 -22.79
N ARG A 424 23.00 -5.23 -23.49
CA ARG A 424 24.06 -5.00 -24.49
C ARG A 424 24.10 -6.05 -25.61
N THR A 425 22.93 -6.45 -26.09
CA THR A 425 22.76 -7.27 -27.30
C THR A 425 21.61 -6.72 -28.13
N ALA A 426 21.58 -7.01 -29.43
CA ALA A 426 20.48 -6.65 -30.32
C ALA A 426 19.20 -7.50 -30.07
N ASN A 427 19.23 -8.38 -29.04
CA ASN A 427 18.09 -9.08 -28.47
C ASN A 427 17.62 -8.47 -27.13
N MET A 428 18.15 -7.31 -26.73
CA MET A 428 17.75 -6.60 -25.50
C MET A 428 16.23 -6.37 -25.52
N ARG A 429 15.55 -6.68 -24.42
CA ARG A 429 14.10 -6.51 -24.30
C ARG A 429 13.71 -6.30 -22.84
N ILE A 430 12.47 -5.84 -22.64
CA ILE A 430 11.84 -5.79 -21.33
C ILE A 430 11.07 -7.09 -21.10
N GLU A 431 11.38 -7.78 -19.99
CA GLU A 431 10.60 -8.91 -19.48
C GLU A 431 9.91 -8.52 -18.17
N TYR A 432 8.83 -9.20 -17.81
CA TYR A 432 8.13 -9.00 -16.55
C TYR A 432 8.45 -10.15 -15.61
N ARG A 433 9.15 -9.85 -14.50
CA ARG A 433 9.60 -10.84 -13.52
C ARG A 433 9.10 -10.48 -12.12
N TYR A 434 8.90 -11.49 -11.28
CA TYR A 434 8.62 -11.28 -9.86
C TYR A 434 9.89 -10.77 -9.17
N PRO A 435 9.91 -9.52 -8.68
CA PRO A 435 11.06 -9.02 -7.93
C PRO A 435 11.16 -9.71 -6.57
N GLU A 436 12.33 -9.61 -5.96
CA GLU A 436 12.58 -10.01 -4.58
C GLU A 436 12.80 -8.77 -3.72
N THR A 437 12.31 -8.79 -2.47
CA THR A 437 12.59 -7.74 -1.49
C THR A 437 14.10 -7.67 -1.22
N LYS A 438 14.62 -6.47 -1.01
CA LYS A 438 16.01 -6.29 -0.59
C LYS A 438 16.10 -6.32 0.93
N ALA A 439 17.22 -6.81 1.46
CA ALA A 439 17.48 -6.67 2.89
C ALA A 439 17.70 -5.19 3.22
N VAL A 440 17.09 -4.72 4.31
CA VAL A 440 17.26 -3.36 4.83
C VAL A 440 17.80 -3.41 6.27
N GLN A 441 17.82 -2.25 6.93
CA GLN A 441 18.44 -2.05 8.24
C GLN A 441 17.45 -2.17 9.42
N ASN A 442 16.30 -2.83 9.26
CA ASN A 442 15.26 -2.89 10.28
C ASN A 442 15.47 -3.99 11.33
N LEU A 443 16.14 -5.08 10.97
CA LEU A 443 16.29 -6.25 11.82
C LEU A 443 17.39 -6.04 12.88
N VAL A 444 17.04 -6.31 14.14
CA VAL A 444 18.00 -6.35 15.25
C VAL A 444 18.90 -7.59 15.12
N LYS A 445 20.19 -7.39 15.38
CA LYS A 445 21.21 -8.44 15.27
C LYS A 445 21.98 -8.60 16.57
N VAL A 446 22.36 -9.83 16.89
CA VAL A 446 23.37 -10.15 17.90
C VAL A 446 24.42 -11.03 17.27
N LYS A 447 25.69 -10.62 17.34
CA LYS A 447 26.83 -11.35 16.74
C LYS A 447 26.55 -11.76 15.28
N GLU A 448 26.06 -10.80 14.48
CA GLU A 448 25.68 -10.95 13.06
C GLU A 448 24.50 -11.90 12.76
N LYS A 449 23.75 -12.34 13.77
CA LYS A 449 22.53 -13.14 13.57
C LYS A 449 21.29 -12.32 13.83
N ASP A 450 20.35 -12.37 12.90
CA ASP A 450 19.03 -11.75 13.06
C ASP A 450 18.27 -12.41 14.22
N CYS A 451 17.72 -11.61 15.12
CA CYS A 451 16.86 -12.10 16.19
C CYS A 451 15.43 -12.25 15.68
N ASN A 452 14.77 -13.35 16.05
CA ASN A 452 13.38 -13.59 15.64
C ASN A 452 12.41 -12.85 16.60
N PRO A 453 11.57 -11.91 16.12
CA PRO A 453 10.63 -11.19 16.97
C PRO A 453 9.66 -12.08 17.77
N ILE A 454 9.35 -13.29 17.28
CA ILE A 454 8.51 -14.25 17.99
C ILE A 454 9.07 -14.58 19.37
N GLN A 455 10.39 -14.69 19.50
CA GLN A 455 11.06 -15.02 20.78
C GLN A 455 10.96 -13.89 21.81
N HIS A 456 10.65 -12.67 21.36
CA HIS A 456 10.61 -11.46 22.17
C HIS A 456 9.24 -10.79 22.19
N VAL A 457 8.17 -11.51 21.81
CA VAL A 457 6.79 -10.98 21.82
C VAL A 457 6.40 -10.47 23.21
N GLN A 458 6.88 -11.12 24.27
CA GLN A 458 6.59 -10.69 25.65
C GLN A 458 7.29 -9.39 26.01
N ASP A 459 8.56 -9.21 25.61
CA ASP A 459 9.32 -7.98 25.83
C ASP A 459 8.62 -6.79 25.15
N LEU A 460 8.16 -6.99 23.91
CA LEU A 460 7.39 -5.99 23.17
C LEU A 460 6.07 -5.65 23.86
N LEU A 461 5.31 -6.66 24.28
CA LEU A 461 4.03 -6.46 24.98
C LEU A 461 4.21 -5.77 26.35
N ASP A 462 5.34 -5.99 27.01
CA ASP A 462 5.66 -5.35 28.28
C ASP A 462 5.99 -3.87 28.09
N GLY A 463 6.78 -3.52 27.07
CA GLY A 463 7.01 -2.13 26.67
C GLY A 463 5.72 -1.41 26.31
N PHE A 464 4.90 -2.04 25.45
CA PHE A 464 3.58 -1.51 25.05
C PHE A 464 2.67 -1.30 26.26
N LYS A 465 2.53 -2.30 27.14
CA LYS A 465 1.68 -2.20 28.34
C LYS A 465 2.14 -1.07 29.25
N LYS A 466 3.45 -0.95 29.54
CA LYS A 466 3.99 0.08 30.43
C LYS A 466 3.70 1.49 29.89
N ALA A 467 4.00 1.74 28.61
CA ALA A 467 3.71 3.02 27.97
C ALA A 467 2.21 3.33 27.94
N TYR A 468 1.37 2.36 27.58
CA TYR A 468 -0.08 2.54 27.54
C TYR A 468 -0.66 2.92 28.91
N VAL A 469 -0.22 2.23 29.98
CA VAL A 469 -0.65 2.56 31.36
C VAL A 469 -0.21 3.98 31.73
N LYS A 470 1.02 4.38 31.40
CA LYS A 470 1.51 5.74 31.66
C LYS A 470 0.71 6.80 30.89
N ILE A 471 0.28 6.51 29.66
CA ILE A 471 -0.62 7.40 28.91
C ILE A 471 -2.01 7.48 29.56
N LEU A 472 -2.58 6.35 30.00
CA LEU A 472 -3.87 6.36 30.72
C LEU A 472 -3.83 7.24 31.97
N GLU A 473 -2.72 7.19 32.72
CA GLU A 473 -2.49 8.00 33.92
C GLU A 473 -2.28 9.49 33.61
N ASN A 474 -1.92 9.86 32.36
CA ASN A 474 -1.47 11.21 31.98
C ASN A 474 -2.12 11.69 30.66
N LYS A 475 -3.40 11.37 30.41
CA LYS A 475 -4.08 11.71 29.14
C LYS A 475 -4.08 13.21 28.84
N GLU A 476 -4.36 14.03 29.85
CA GLU A 476 -4.37 15.50 29.71
C GLU A 476 -2.98 16.03 29.34
N GLU A 477 -1.93 15.52 29.98
CA GLU A 477 -0.55 15.91 29.65
C GLU A 477 -0.18 15.52 28.21
N LEU A 478 -0.58 14.33 27.75
CA LEU A 478 -0.39 13.91 26.36
C LEU A 478 -1.08 14.87 25.39
N LEU A 479 -2.34 15.24 25.65
CA LEU A 479 -3.09 16.18 24.81
C LEU A 479 -2.40 17.55 24.75
N GLN A 480 -1.97 18.09 25.90
CA GLN A 480 -1.25 19.37 25.97
C GLN A 480 0.09 19.32 25.22
N ARG A 481 0.86 18.24 25.39
CA ARG A 481 2.12 18.05 24.68
C ARG A 481 1.93 17.81 23.19
N SER A 482 0.75 17.39 22.76
CA SER A 482 0.43 17.13 21.35
C SER A 482 -0.16 18.33 20.62
N LEU A 483 -0.32 19.50 21.27
CA LEU A 483 -0.86 20.71 20.64
C LEU A 483 -0.05 21.17 19.42
N PHE A 484 1.25 20.85 19.36
CA PHE A 484 2.08 21.15 18.19
C PHE A 484 1.52 20.53 16.90
N LEU A 485 0.83 19.37 17.00
CA LEU A 485 0.23 18.68 15.85
C LEU A 485 -0.73 19.58 15.07
N GLN A 486 -1.43 20.50 15.74
CA GLN A 486 -2.44 21.35 15.11
C GLN A 486 -1.89 22.27 14.01
N ASN A 487 -0.58 22.55 14.04
CA ASN A 487 0.11 23.40 13.06
C ASN A 487 0.83 22.58 11.98
N LEU A 488 0.70 21.25 11.98
CA LEU A 488 1.42 20.37 11.07
C LEU A 488 0.59 19.99 9.85
N ASN A 489 1.32 19.62 8.80
CA ASN A 489 0.80 18.92 7.64
C ASN A 489 1.34 17.50 7.65
N SER A 490 0.47 16.50 7.48
CA SER A 490 0.85 15.09 7.33
C SER A 490 0.65 14.64 5.89
N ARG A 491 1.57 13.85 5.34
CA ARG A 491 1.42 13.20 4.02
C ARG A 491 0.18 12.31 4.05
N TYR A 492 -0.62 12.38 3.00
CA TYR A 492 -1.77 11.53 2.79
C TYR A 492 -1.55 10.65 1.56
N VAL A 493 -1.57 9.33 1.76
CA VAL A 493 -1.33 8.34 0.70
C VAL A 493 -2.67 7.90 0.12
N THR A 494 -3.02 8.40 -1.07
CA THR A 494 -4.28 8.04 -1.77
C THR A 494 -4.23 6.64 -2.37
N MET A 495 -3.04 6.20 -2.79
CA MET A 495 -2.80 4.92 -3.46
C MET A 495 -1.36 4.47 -3.25
N ASN A 496 -1.10 3.16 -3.28
CA ASN A 496 0.25 2.61 -3.10
C ASN A 496 1.20 3.10 -4.21
N THR A 497 2.38 3.58 -3.84
CA THR A 497 3.40 4.11 -4.77
C THR A 497 3.79 3.15 -5.88
N GLN A 498 3.75 1.84 -5.63
CA GLN A 498 4.05 0.83 -6.64
C GLN A 498 3.06 0.88 -7.82
N GLN A 499 1.79 1.21 -7.57
CA GLN A 499 0.77 1.34 -8.62
C GLN A 499 1.08 2.54 -9.52
N TYR A 500 1.45 3.69 -8.93
CA TYR A 500 1.92 4.86 -9.67
C TYR A 500 3.17 4.56 -10.49
N SER A 501 4.15 3.89 -9.89
CA SER A 501 5.41 3.53 -10.56
C SER A 501 5.18 2.63 -11.78
N MET A 502 4.24 1.69 -11.69
CA MET A 502 3.86 0.83 -12.81
C MET A 502 3.16 1.61 -13.93
N LEU A 503 2.21 2.50 -13.61
CA LEU A 503 1.57 3.37 -14.60
C LEU A 503 2.59 4.29 -15.27
N LEU A 504 3.49 4.89 -14.48
CA LEU A 504 4.52 5.78 -15.00
C LEU A 504 5.47 5.05 -15.96
N SER A 505 5.95 3.86 -15.58
CA SER A 505 6.77 3.01 -16.46
C SER A 505 6.04 2.60 -17.74
N ALA A 506 4.74 2.32 -17.66
CA ALA A 506 3.91 2.03 -18.83
C ALA A 506 3.73 3.27 -19.72
N SER A 507 3.66 4.47 -19.15
CA SER A 507 3.55 5.75 -19.88
C SER A 507 4.78 6.05 -20.76
N TYR A 508 5.91 5.38 -20.51
CA TYR A 508 7.12 5.47 -21.31
C TYR A 508 7.19 4.45 -22.45
N HIS A 509 6.09 3.74 -22.74
CA HIS A 509 6.02 2.85 -23.88
C HIS A 509 6.01 3.64 -25.21
N PRO A 510 6.76 3.21 -26.24
CA PRO A 510 6.84 3.95 -27.51
C PRO A 510 5.49 4.15 -28.21
N SER A 511 4.50 3.29 -27.99
CA SER A 511 3.16 3.46 -28.59
C SER A 511 2.41 4.68 -28.08
N VAL A 512 2.64 5.13 -26.84
CA VAL A 512 1.98 6.31 -26.25
C VAL A 512 2.89 7.54 -26.25
N MET A 513 4.12 7.41 -26.74
CA MET A 513 5.08 8.51 -26.88
C MET A 513 4.98 9.25 -28.22
N ARG A 514 4.10 8.78 -29.12
CA ARG A 514 3.88 9.36 -30.45
C ARG A 514 2.97 10.58 -30.40
N ASP A 515 2.08 10.63 -29.42
CA ASP A 515 1.09 11.68 -29.26
C ASP A 515 0.78 11.92 -27.77
N GLY A 516 0.84 13.17 -27.31
CA GLY A 516 0.61 13.53 -25.91
C GLY A 516 -0.79 13.17 -25.43
N ALA A 517 -1.80 13.17 -26.31
CA ALA A 517 -3.13 12.70 -25.95
C ALA A 517 -3.13 11.20 -25.63
N GLU A 518 -2.31 10.39 -26.29
CA GLU A 518 -2.19 8.95 -25.97
C GLU A 518 -1.59 8.75 -24.58
N ARG A 519 -0.50 9.48 -24.27
CA ARG A 519 0.15 9.37 -22.96
C ARG A 519 -0.79 9.77 -21.82
N GLU A 520 -1.52 10.88 -21.95
CA GLU A 520 -2.48 11.29 -20.94
C GLU A 520 -3.68 10.34 -20.85
N THR A 521 -4.19 9.84 -21.99
CA THR A 521 -5.30 8.89 -22.02
C THR A 521 -5.01 7.63 -21.18
N LEU A 522 -3.77 7.14 -21.19
CA LEU A 522 -3.34 6.00 -20.37
C LEU A 522 -3.57 6.23 -18.86
N PHE A 523 -3.35 7.45 -18.36
CA PHE A 523 -3.48 7.76 -16.94
C PHE A 523 -4.94 7.87 -16.48
N TYR A 524 -5.92 8.01 -17.37
CA TYR A 524 -7.34 7.94 -16.99
C TYR A 524 -7.75 6.57 -16.44
N SER A 525 -6.92 5.53 -16.59
CA SER A 525 -7.10 4.26 -15.86
C SER A 525 -7.17 4.44 -14.33
N LEU A 526 -6.66 5.56 -13.78
CA LEU A 526 -6.80 5.94 -12.37
C LEU A 526 -8.25 6.17 -11.91
N TRP A 527 -9.18 6.45 -12.83
CA TRP A 527 -10.61 6.56 -12.53
C TRP A 527 -11.26 5.23 -12.17
N LYS A 528 -10.60 4.10 -12.42
CA LYS A 528 -11.19 2.78 -12.19
C LYS A 528 -11.51 2.56 -10.72
N GLY A 529 -12.79 2.44 -10.40
CA GLY A 529 -13.28 2.23 -9.04
C GLY A 529 -13.42 3.51 -8.21
N ARG A 530 -13.22 4.68 -8.83
CA ARG A 530 -13.43 6.00 -8.21
C ARG A 530 -14.71 6.64 -8.73
N ASN A 531 -15.22 7.62 -8.00
CA ASN A 531 -16.43 8.36 -8.37
C ASN A 531 -16.12 9.86 -8.54
N GLU A 532 -17.09 10.63 -9.00
CA GLU A 532 -16.94 12.06 -9.32
C GLU A 532 -16.43 12.93 -8.16
N THR A 533 -16.64 12.53 -6.90
CA THR A 533 -16.15 13.31 -5.74
C THR A 533 -14.62 13.28 -5.61
N GLU A 534 -13.95 12.38 -6.33
CA GLU A 534 -12.49 12.26 -6.35
C GLU A 534 -11.85 12.94 -7.59
N GLN A 535 -12.63 13.72 -8.36
CA GLN A 535 -12.15 14.35 -9.59
C GLN A 535 -10.89 15.18 -9.41
N GLU A 536 -10.88 16.12 -8.47
CA GLU A 536 -9.72 16.99 -8.24
C GLU A 536 -8.47 16.20 -7.82
N VAL A 537 -8.65 15.09 -7.10
CA VAL A 537 -7.56 14.21 -6.68
C VAL A 537 -6.99 13.46 -7.89
N VAL A 538 -7.86 12.85 -8.71
CA VAL A 538 -7.43 12.11 -9.92
C VAL A 538 -6.76 13.06 -10.91
N ASP A 539 -7.30 14.26 -11.12
CA ASP A 539 -6.71 15.25 -12.02
C ASP A 539 -5.31 15.65 -11.54
N SER A 540 -5.13 15.84 -10.23
CA SER A 540 -3.82 16.13 -9.62
C SER A 540 -2.84 14.96 -9.78
N GLU A 541 -3.29 13.71 -9.58
CA GLU A 541 -2.48 12.51 -9.82
C GLU A 541 -2.02 12.39 -11.27
N ILE A 542 -2.93 12.64 -12.23
CA ILE A 542 -2.60 12.63 -13.66
C ILE A 542 -1.55 13.70 -13.97
N GLN A 543 -1.69 14.92 -13.43
CA GLN A 543 -0.72 16.00 -13.63
C GLN A 543 0.67 15.64 -13.09
N ASP A 544 0.77 15.06 -11.90
CA ASP A 544 2.05 14.63 -11.34
C ASP A 544 2.70 13.53 -12.20
N LEU A 545 1.94 12.54 -12.64
CA LEU A 545 2.44 11.45 -13.48
C LEU A 545 2.85 11.93 -14.88
N LEU A 546 2.13 12.90 -15.46
CA LEU A 546 2.52 13.55 -16.72
C LEU A 546 3.87 14.25 -16.57
N ASN A 547 4.10 14.91 -15.44
CA ASN A 547 5.38 15.52 -15.08
C ASN A 547 6.46 14.49 -14.65
N GLY A 548 6.10 13.21 -14.60
CA GLY A 548 6.97 12.09 -14.25
C GLY A 548 7.25 11.97 -12.76
N ASN A 549 6.40 12.52 -11.90
CA ASN A 549 6.48 12.44 -10.46
C ASN A 549 5.45 11.44 -9.93
N ILE A 550 5.77 10.80 -8.81
CA ILE A 550 4.77 10.08 -8.03
C ILE A 550 3.89 11.11 -7.31
N PRO A 551 2.55 11.00 -7.39
CA PRO A 551 1.65 11.94 -6.73
C PRO A 551 1.91 12.08 -5.24
N TYR A 552 1.87 13.32 -4.75
CA TYR A 552 2.08 13.65 -3.34
C TYR A 552 0.97 14.56 -2.85
N PHE A 553 0.26 14.09 -1.81
CA PHE A 553 -0.75 14.87 -1.12
C PHE A 553 -0.36 15.02 0.35
N SER A 554 -0.77 16.12 0.96
CA SER A 554 -0.76 16.28 2.40
C SER A 554 -2.12 16.75 2.91
N CYS A 555 -2.32 16.71 4.21
CA CYS A 555 -3.48 17.28 4.87
C CYS A 555 -3.02 18.05 6.11
N SER A 556 -3.60 19.22 6.34
CA SER A 556 -3.48 19.88 7.64
C SER A 556 -4.13 19.00 8.71
N VAL A 557 -3.47 18.87 9.86
CA VAL A 557 -4.00 18.08 10.99
C VAL A 557 -5.37 18.58 11.46
N CYS A 558 -5.63 19.88 11.31
CA CYS A 558 -6.92 20.52 11.62
C CYS A 558 -7.78 20.80 10.38
N GLY A 559 -7.34 20.38 9.19
CA GLY A 559 -8.05 20.57 7.93
C GLY A 559 -8.96 19.39 7.57
N LYS A 560 -9.99 19.66 6.77
CA LYS A 560 -10.88 18.65 6.16
C LYS A 560 -10.65 18.45 4.66
N TYR A 561 -9.60 19.05 4.13
CA TYR A 561 -9.22 19.09 2.74
C TYR A 561 -7.87 18.41 2.50
N LEU A 562 -7.57 18.12 1.23
CA LEU A 562 -6.24 17.72 0.79
C LEU A 562 -5.45 18.93 0.30
N ILE A 563 -4.14 18.85 0.37
CA ILE A 563 -3.21 19.84 -0.14
C ILE A 563 -2.39 19.19 -1.25
N HIS A 564 -2.36 19.82 -2.42
CA HIS A 564 -1.55 19.44 -3.57
C HIS A 564 -0.82 20.68 -4.08
N ASP A 565 0.50 20.59 -4.26
CA ASP A 565 1.36 21.70 -4.70
C ASP A 565 1.11 23.02 -3.93
N GLY A 566 0.94 22.91 -2.61
CA GLY A 566 0.68 24.04 -1.70
C GLY A 566 -0.73 24.64 -1.78
N LYS A 567 -1.65 24.04 -2.55
CA LYS A 567 -3.04 24.50 -2.71
C LYS A 567 -4.01 23.53 -2.08
N GLU A 568 -5.04 24.08 -1.44
CA GLU A 568 -6.16 23.29 -0.91
C GLU A 568 -7.03 22.79 -2.07
N ILE A 569 -7.30 21.49 -2.06
CA ILE A 569 -8.18 20.79 -2.99
C ILE A 569 -9.16 19.90 -2.20
N SER A 570 -10.32 19.61 -2.76
CA SER A 570 -11.33 18.72 -2.19
C SER A 570 -11.73 19.12 -0.75
N LYS A 571 -12.42 20.27 -0.61
CA LYS A 571 -12.65 20.95 0.68
C LYS A 571 -13.31 20.12 1.80
N GLU A 572 -14.03 19.06 1.43
CA GLU A 572 -14.74 18.16 2.36
C GLU A 572 -14.31 16.70 2.18
N TYR A 573 -13.04 16.49 1.83
CA TYR A 573 -12.49 15.15 1.64
C TYR A 573 -12.55 14.30 2.93
N PHE A 574 -12.44 14.94 4.10
CA PHE A 574 -12.52 14.28 5.40
C PHE A 574 -13.77 14.71 6.19
N SER A 575 -14.46 13.73 6.78
CA SER A 575 -15.56 13.96 7.73
C SER A 575 -15.06 14.48 9.09
N LYS A 576 -13.88 14.01 9.53
CA LYS A 576 -13.19 14.47 10.74
C LYS A 576 -11.73 14.78 10.46
N THR A 577 -11.21 15.83 11.10
CA THR A 577 -9.81 16.21 11.03
C THR A 577 -8.94 15.17 11.75
N ALA A 578 -7.64 15.14 11.46
CA ALA A 578 -6.72 14.24 12.17
C ALA A 578 -6.64 14.56 13.67
N TRP A 579 -6.77 15.84 14.04
CA TRP A 579 -6.87 16.27 15.45
C TRP A 579 -8.09 15.70 16.16
N GLU A 580 -9.28 15.81 15.54
CA GLU A 580 -10.53 15.24 16.10
C GLU A 580 -10.39 13.73 16.30
N VAL A 581 -9.82 13.03 15.32
CA VAL A 581 -9.57 11.58 15.40
C VAL A 581 -8.60 11.25 16.55
N PHE A 582 -7.50 12.00 16.67
CA PHE A 582 -6.53 11.83 17.75
C PHE A 582 -7.16 12.03 19.13
N VAL A 583 -7.90 13.12 19.35
CA VAL A 583 -8.56 13.40 20.63
C VAL A 583 -9.56 12.29 20.99
N GLU A 584 -10.43 11.90 20.05
CA GLU A 584 -11.38 10.81 20.26
C GLU A 584 -10.69 9.48 20.59
N LYS A 585 -9.51 9.24 19.99
CA LYS A 585 -8.71 8.05 20.26
C LYS A 585 -8.25 8.04 21.72
N ILE A 586 -7.64 9.13 22.18
CA ILE A 586 -7.13 9.27 23.55
C ILE A 586 -8.28 9.17 24.58
N GLU A 587 -9.43 9.78 24.30
CA GLU A 587 -10.61 9.69 25.16
C GLU A 587 -11.09 8.24 25.33
N LYS A 588 -11.17 7.49 24.22
CA LYS A 588 -11.63 6.08 24.19
C LYS A 588 -10.64 5.08 24.79
N MET A 589 -9.35 5.44 24.93
CA MET A 589 -8.35 4.54 25.52
C MET A 589 -8.80 4.04 26.89
N SER A 590 -8.77 2.73 27.07
CA SER A 590 -9.09 2.05 28.32
C SER A 590 -8.22 0.81 28.52
N VAL A 591 -8.29 0.19 29.69
CA VAL A 591 -7.66 -1.13 29.93
C VAL A 591 -8.25 -2.20 29.01
N SER A 592 -9.54 -2.10 28.68
CA SER A 592 -10.20 -3.01 27.75
C SER A 592 -9.60 -2.89 26.35
N ASP A 593 -9.45 -1.66 25.84
CA ASP A 593 -8.80 -1.39 24.55
C ASP A 593 -7.34 -1.88 24.53
N MET A 594 -6.56 -1.57 25.57
CA MET A 594 -5.17 -2.05 25.70
C MET A 594 -5.07 -3.56 25.51
N ASN A 595 -5.99 -4.32 26.11
CA ASN A 595 -5.97 -5.77 26.00
C ASN A 595 -6.29 -6.26 24.58
N VAL A 596 -7.24 -5.61 23.89
CA VAL A 596 -7.53 -5.91 22.47
C VAL A 596 -6.29 -5.64 21.60
N GLN A 597 -5.65 -4.48 21.76
CA GLN A 597 -4.46 -4.14 20.97
C GLN A 597 -3.29 -5.11 21.25
N LYS A 598 -3.10 -5.54 22.50
CA LYS A 598 -2.11 -6.56 22.86
C LYS A 598 -2.39 -7.93 22.22
N GLU A 599 -3.65 -8.32 22.12
CA GLU A 599 -4.03 -9.56 21.42
C GLU A 599 -3.74 -9.45 19.92
N TYR A 600 -3.98 -8.30 19.30
CA TYR A 600 -3.60 -8.05 17.91
C TYR A 600 -2.10 -8.05 17.67
N ILE A 601 -1.32 -7.43 18.55
CA ILE A 601 0.15 -7.49 18.51
C ILE A 601 0.63 -8.93 18.55
N ARG A 602 0.14 -9.71 19.53
CA ARG A 602 0.54 -11.11 19.69
C ARG A 602 0.20 -11.91 18.45
N MET A 603 -1.03 -11.78 17.97
CA MET A 603 -1.52 -12.47 16.77
C MET A 603 -0.68 -12.11 15.53
N ALA A 604 -0.31 -10.83 15.38
CA ALA A 604 0.49 -10.38 14.25
C ALA A 604 1.87 -11.03 14.21
N ILE A 605 2.55 -11.09 15.36
CA ILE A 605 3.88 -11.69 15.47
C ILE A 605 3.83 -13.21 15.40
N GLU A 606 2.87 -13.85 16.05
CA GLU A 606 2.82 -15.32 16.17
C GLU A 606 2.21 -16.01 14.93
N LEU A 607 1.29 -15.36 14.20
CA LEU A 607 0.59 -15.96 13.06
C LEU A 607 1.06 -15.44 11.69
N PHE A 608 1.41 -14.16 11.56
CA PHE A 608 1.64 -13.54 10.25
C PHE A 608 3.13 -13.38 9.89
N SER A 609 4.07 -13.71 10.77
CA SER A 609 5.53 -13.62 10.55
C SER A 609 6.14 -14.74 9.69
N GLY A 610 5.32 -15.52 8.98
CA GLY A 610 5.76 -16.57 8.06
C GLY A 610 6.26 -17.87 8.73
N ASN A 611 6.05 -18.05 10.04
CA ASN A 611 6.42 -19.27 10.75
C ASN A 611 5.40 -20.41 10.50
N ARG A 612 5.58 -21.15 9.41
CA ARG A 612 4.66 -22.22 8.97
C ARG A 612 4.81 -23.54 9.75
N CYS A 613 5.86 -23.70 10.55
CA CYS A 613 6.27 -25.00 11.09
C CYS A 613 5.59 -25.40 12.40
N ASN A 614 4.70 -24.58 12.97
CA ASN A 614 4.17 -24.78 14.32
C ASN A 614 2.65 -25.06 14.40
N TYR A 615 1.98 -25.32 13.28
CA TYR A 615 0.52 -25.53 13.27
C TYR A 615 0.19 -27.00 12.95
N GLU A 616 0.60 -27.90 13.84
CA GLU A 616 0.17 -29.30 13.79
C GLU A 616 -1.08 -29.50 14.67
N ASN A 617 -2.12 -30.12 14.10
CA ASN A 617 -3.25 -30.58 14.90
C ASN A 617 -2.81 -31.74 15.78
N HIS A 618 -2.69 -31.51 17.09
CA HIS A 618 -2.39 -32.56 18.05
C HIS A 618 -3.66 -33.11 18.68
N VAL A 619 -3.69 -34.43 18.90
CA VAL A 619 -4.70 -35.09 19.72
C VAL A 619 -4.21 -35.08 21.16
N TYR A 620 -4.94 -34.42 22.05
CA TYR A 620 -4.60 -34.36 23.47
C TYR A 620 -5.41 -35.41 24.24
N SER A 621 -4.73 -36.35 24.88
CA SER A 621 -5.36 -37.28 25.81
C SER A 621 -5.70 -36.57 27.12
N MET A 622 -6.98 -36.56 27.51
CA MET A 622 -7.44 -36.05 28.80
C MET A 622 -7.73 -37.19 29.78
N ASP A 623 -7.30 -37.02 31.04
CA ASP A 623 -7.65 -37.91 32.15
C ASP A 623 -8.99 -37.48 32.76
N ASP A 624 -10.01 -38.29 32.54
CA ASP A 624 -11.40 -38.06 32.96
C ASP A 624 -11.58 -37.85 34.47
N LYS A 625 -10.72 -38.43 35.31
CA LYS A 625 -10.80 -38.26 36.78
C LYS A 625 -10.31 -36.88 37.20
N LYS A 626 -9.15 -36.46 36.70
CA LYS A 626 -8.58 -35.12 36.99
C LYS A 626 -9.44 -33.99 36.44
N TRP A 627 -10.15 -34.22 35.34
CA TRP A 627 -11.09 -33.25 34.78
C TRP A 627 -12.29 -33.01 35.68
N LYS A 628 -12.93 -34.08 36.18
CA LYS A 628 -14.12 -33.97 37.06
C LYS A 628 -13.85 -33.21 38.35
N GLU A 629 -12.65 -33.32 38.92
CA GLU A 629 -12.25 -32.59 40.14
C GLU A 629 -11.99 -31.09 39.88
N ARG A 630 -11.36 -30.74 38.75
CA ARG A 630 -11.10 -29.33 38.36
C ARG A 630 -12.37 -28.57 37.93
N ARG A 631 -13.35 -29.29 37.40
CA ARG A 631 -14.59 -28.78 36.80
C ARG A 631 -15.34 -27.77 37.69
N ASN A 632 -15.57 -28.11 38.96
CA ASN A 632 -16.48 -27.34 39.81
C ASN A 632 -15.91 -25.99 40.33
N GLN A 633 -14.58 -25.81 40.36
CA GLN A 633 -13.96 -24.58 40.87
C GLN A 633 -13.57 -23.59 39.74
N LEU A 634 -13.27 -24.10 38.55
CA LEU A 634 -12.78 -23.28 37.42
C LEU A 634 -13.90 -22.85 36.47
N GLU A 635 -15.00 -23.62 36.34
CA GLU A 635 -16.04 -23.36 35.32
C GLU A 635 -16.61 -21.95 35.40
N LYS A 636 -17.03 -21.47 36.58
CA LYS A 636 -17.67 -20.14 36.68
C LYS A 636 -16.71 -18.99 36.35
N VAL A 637 -15.50 -19.03 36.89
CA VAL A 637 -14.48 -18.00 36.67
C VAL A 637 -14.01 -18.02 35.21
N THR A 638 -13.80 -19.22 34.63
CA THR A 638 -13.41 -19.37 33.23
C THR A 638 -14.51 -18.92 32.28
N ILE A 639 -15.78 -19.25 32.54
CA ILE A 639 -16.91 -18.78 31.72
C ILE A 639 -17.01 -17.26 31.77
N GLU A 640 -16.89 -16.64 32.95
CA GLU A 640 -16.93 -15.17 33.08
C GLU A 640 -15.78 -14.49 32.35
N GLN A 641 -14.58 -15.07 32.39
CA GLN A 641 -13.42 -14.59 31.63
C GLN A 641 -13.62 -14.72 30.11
N LEU A 642 -14.16 -15.84 29.64
CA LEU A 642 -14.44 -16.08 28.22
C LEU A 642 -15.57 -15.18 27.72
N GLU A 643 -16.67 -15.05 28.47
CA GLU A 643 -17.77 -14.13 28.18
C GLU A 643 -17.25 -12.70 28.06
N SER A 644 -16.49 -12.24 29.06
CA SER A 644 -15.89 -10.90 29.06
C SER A 644 -14.96 -10.69 27.87
N ARG A 645 -14.20 -11.71 27.47
CA ARG A 645 -13.32 -11.65 26.30
C ARG A 645 -14.11 -11.54 25.00
N ILE A 646 -15.17 -12.35 24.84
CA ILE A 646 -16.01 -12.32 23.64
C ILE A 646 -16.72 -10.98 23.52
N LEU A 647 -17.32 -10.49 24.60
CA LEU A 647 -17.99 -9.19 24.62
C LEU A 647 -17.04 -8.03 24.31
N ARG A 648 -15.80 -8.09 24.82
CA ARG A 648 -14.76 -7.10 24.53
C ARG A 648 -14.41 -7.01 23.03
N HIS A 649 -14.42 -8.14 22.33
CA HIS A 649 -14.05 -8.21 20.91
C HIS A 649 -15.25 -8.05 19.96
N ALA A 650 -16.45 -7.82 20.48
CA ALA A 650 -17.63 -7.61 19.67
C ALA A 650 -17.54 -6.27 18.92
N ILE A 651 -17.59 -6.31 17.60
CA ILE A 651 -17.58 -5.15 16.73
C ILE A 651 -19.01 -4.88 16.28
N TRP A 652 -19.48 -3.65 16.50
CA TRP A 652 -20.84 -3.23 16.19
C TRP A 652 -20.82 -2.22 15.04
N ASN A 653 -21.84 -2.28 14.19
CA ASN A 653 -22.10 -1.16 13.28
C ASN A 653 -22.58 0.08 14.07
N ARG A 654 -22.62 1.23 13.40
CA ARG A 654 -22.94 2.52 14.02
C ARG A 654 -24.26 2.50 14.82
N GLU A 655 -25.31 1.96 14.22
CA GLU A 655 -26.66 1.87 14.80
C GLU A 655 -26.82 0.72 15.81
N LYS A 656 -25.77 -0.09 16.01
CA LYS A 656 -25.79 -1.29 16.87
C LYS A 656 -26.91 -2.28 16.51
N THR A 657 -27.23 -2.37 15.23
CA THR A 657 -28.20 -3.30 14.64
C THR A 657 -27.53 -4.57 14.11
N GLN A 658 -26.21 -4.55 13.94
CA GLN A 658 -25.40 -5.70 13.54
C GLN A 658 -24.17 -5.83 14.47
N VAL A 659 -23.74 -7.07 14.70
CA VAL A 659 -22.56 -7.40 15.51
C VAL A 659 -21.78 -8.55 14.88
N ASN A 660 -20.45 -8.47 14.94
CA ASN A 660 -19.56 -9.50 14.40
C ASN A 660 -18.22 -9.51 15.17
N TRP A 661 -17.39 -10.51 14.91
CA TRP A 661 -16.06 -10.72 15.47
C TRP A 661 -15.06 -11.01 14.36
N LEU A 662 -13.78 -10.85 14.69
CA LEU A 662 -12.70 -11.25 13.81
C LEU A 662 -12.29 -12.69 14.12
N THR A 663 -12.12 -13.48 13.06
CA THR A 663 -11.61 -14.85 13.11
C THR A 663 -10.35 -14.97 12.25
N THR A 664 -9.53 -15.96 12.55
CA THR A 664 -8.31 -16.26 11.78
C THR A 664 -8.58 -17.44 10.85
N GLN A 665 -8.22 -17.30 9.59
CA GLN A 665 -8.37 -18.36 8.58
C GLN A 665 -7.05 -18.59 7.86
N LEU A 666 -6.66 -19.86 7.71
CA LEU A 666 -5.53 -20.26 6.89
C LEU A 666 -5.99 -20.39 5.44
N SER A 667 -5.40 -19.61 4.53
CA SER A 667 -5.66 -19.73 3.09
C SER A 667 -4.59 -20.59 2.42
N ASP A 668 -5.01 -21.53 1.57
CA ASP A 668 -4.16 -22.44 0.79
C ASP A 668 -3.81 -21.90 -0.61
N GLN A 669 -4.69 -21.07 -1.20
CA GLN A 669 -4.67 -20.70 -2.63
C GLN A 669 -3.37 -20.06 -3.13
N ASN A 670 -2.60 -19.38 -2.28
CA ASN A 670 -1.33 -18.76 -2.68
C ASN A 670 -0.21 -18.99 -1.64
N GLY A 671 -0.25 -20.13 -0.95
CA GLY A 671 0.61 -20.47 0.17
C GLY A 671 -0.10 -20.27 1.51
N ALA A 672 0.13 -21.21 2.44
CA ALA A 672 -0.47 -21.26 3.78
C ALA A 672 -0.16 -19.98 4.57
N ASN A 673 -1.04 -18.99 4.47
CA ASN A 673 -0.93 -17.70 5.14
C ASN A 673 -2.21 -17.45 5.94
N TRP A 674 -2.04 -17.07 7.20
CA TRP A 674 -3.15 -16.68 8.05
C TRP A 674 -3.72 -15.33 7.58
N ARG A 675 -5.03 -15.19 7.65
CA ARG A 675 -5.76 -13.94 7.42
C ARG A 675 -6.72 -13.66 8.56
N LEU A 676 -6.96 -12.39 8.82
CA LEU A 676 -7.97 -11.94 9.77
C LEU A 676 -9.22 -11.52 8.98
N LEU A 677 -10.34 -12.16 9.26
CA LEU A 677 -11.59 -11.98 8.52
C LEU A 677 -12.77 -11.81 9.48
N PRO A 678 -13.86 -11.14 9.06
CA PRO A 678 -15.13 -11.25 9.77
C PRO A 678 -15.57 -12.71 9.89
N MET A 679 -16.27 -13.05 10.97
CA MET A 679 -16.98 -14.33 11.05
C MET A 679 -18.04 -14.41 9.94
N ASN A 680 -18.09 -15.56 9.27
CA ASN A 680 -19.15 -15.92 8.32
C ASN A 680 -20.45 -16.26 9.08
N HIS A 681 -21.53 -16.58 8.38
CA HIS A 681 -22.82 -16.91 8.99
C HIS A 681 -22.92 -18.36 9.50
N TYR A 682 -21.93 -19.22 9.27
CA TYR A 682 -22.03 -20.66 9.49
C TYR A 682 -21.69 -21.08 10.93
N LEU A 683 -21.82 -22.37 11.23
CA LEU A 683 -21.64 -22.89 12.59
C LEU A 683 -20.16 -23.03 12.99
N TYR A 684 -19.29 -23.49 12.09
CA TYR A 684 -17.92 -23.91 12.44
C TYR A 684 -17.06 -22.76 12.98
N SER A 685 -17.06 -21.62 12.30
CA SER A 685 -16.26 -20.44 12.63
C SER A 685 -17.06 -19.13 12.52
N GLY A 686 -18.37 -19.21 12.71
CA GLY A 686 -19.31 -18.16 12.31
C GLY A 686 -20.37 -17.76 13.33
N LEU A 687 -21.24 -16.86 12.90
CA LEU A 687 -22.29 -16.22 13.69
C LEU A 687 -23.37 -17.19 14.15
N ALA A 688 -23.63 -18.29 13.44
CA ALA A 688 -24.59 -19.30 13.91
C ALA A 688 -24.10 -20.01 15.18
N GLY A 689 -22.79 -20.26 15.30
CA GLY A 689 -22.18 -20.75 16.54
C GLY A 689 -22.29 -19.73 17.67
N MET A 690 -22.05 -18.45 17.37
CA MET A 690 -22.21 -17.35 18.31
C MET A 690 -23.66 -17.21 18.79
N LEU A 691 -24.64 -17.39 17.90
CA LEU A 691 -26.06 -17.33 18.25
C LEU A 691 -26.43 -18.40 19.28
N LEU A 692 -25.93 -19.64 19.13
CA LEU A 692 -26.13 -20.70 20.12
C LEU A 692 -25.47 -20.36 21.45
N LEU A 693 -24.22 -19.90 21.43
CA LEU A 693 -23.50 -19.51 22.64
C LEU A 693 -24.23 -18.40 23.41
N PHE A 694 -24.65 -17.35 22.70
CA PHE A 694 -25.34 -16.21 23.31
C PHE A 694 -26.77 -16.55 23.75
N TYR A 695 -27.41 -17.54 23.13
CA TYR A 695 -28.64 -18.13 23.66
C TYR A 695 -28.41 -18.77 25.04
N GLU A 696 -27.40 -19.63 25.16
CA GLU A 696 -27.08 -20.29 26.44
C GLU A 696 -26.71 -19.26 27.51
N LEU A 697 -25.88 -18.25 27.19
CA LEU A 697 -25.55 -17.17 28.13
C LEU A 697 -26.78 -16.35 28.56
N LYS A 698 -27.70 -16.06 27.63
CA LYS A 698 -28.98 -15.39 27.94
C LYS A 698 -29.82 -16.24 28.90
N THR A 699 -29.96 -17.55 28.66
CA THR A 699 -30.72 -18.45 29.55
C THR A 699 -30.06 -18.59 30.92
N ALA A 700 -28.73 -18.49 31.01
CA ALA A 700 -27.98 -18.41 32.25
C ALA A 700 -28.12 -17.05 32.99
N LYS A 701 -29.04 -16.18 32.54
CA LYS A 701 -29.35 -14.86 33.11
C LYS A 701 -28.15 -13.90 33.13
N ARG A 702 -27.32 -13.94 32.09
CA ARG A 702 -26.23 -12.97 31.87
C ARG A 702 -26.77 -11.78 31.05
N PRO A 703 -27.06 -10.62 31.67
CA PRO A 703 -27.81 -9.54 31.00
C PRO A 703 -27.06 -8.91 29.81
N GLN A 704 -25.73 -8.91 29.82
CA GLN A 704 -24.92 -8.35 28.73
C GLN A 704 -25.03 -9.20 27.44
N ALA A 705 -25.36 -10.49 27.57
CA ALA A 705 -25.53 -11.42 26.45
C ALA A 705 -26.86 -11.22 25.69
N THR A 706 -27.90 -10.69 26.36
CA THR A 706 -29.25 -10.58 25.78
C THR A 706 -29.27 -9.72 24.52
N LYS A 707 -28.64 -8.53 24.57
CA LYS A 707 -28.60 -7.62 23.42
C LYS A 707 -27.88 -8.26 22.23
N VAL A 708 -26.77 -8.94 22.47
CA VAL A 708 -25.99 -9.63 21.43
C VAL A 708 -26.83 -10.73 20.80
N TYR A 709 -27.48 -11.57 21.62
CA TYR A 709 -28.37 -12.62 21.13
C TYR A 709 -29.50 -12.07 20.25
N ASP A 710 -30.20 -11.03 20.70
CA ASP A 710 -31.33 -10.47 19.94
C ASP A 710 -30.85 -9.87 18.61
N THR A 711 -29.66 -9.27 18.60
CA THR A 711 -29.01 -8.74 17.38
C THR A 711 -28.65 -9.87 16.41
N LEU A 712 -27.99 -10.93 16.90
CA LEU A 712 -27.62 -12.10 16.08
C LEU A 712 -28.86 -12.82 15.54
N LYS A 713 -29.92 -12.96 16.35
CA LYS A 713 -31.19 -13.54 15.91
C LYS A 713 -31.75 -12.79 14.71
N ASN A 714 -31.81 -11.46 14.79
CA ASN A 714 -32.32 -10.61 13.72
C ASN A 714 -31.44 -10.66 12.46
N GLU A 715 -30.11 -10.64 12.62
CA GLU A 715 -29.15 -10.76 11.52
C GLU A 715 -29.33 -12.09 10.79
N MET A 716 -29.36 -13.21 11.51
CA MET A 716 -29.52 -14.54 10.90
C MET A 716 -30.86 -14.68 10.17
N PHE A 717 -31.95 -14.12 10.72
CA PHE A 717 -33.25 -14.10 10.04
C PHE A 717 -33.21 -13.26 8.77
N THR A 718 -32.60 -12.07 8.82
CA THR A 718 -32.44 -11.22 7.64
C THR A 718 -31.56 -11.86 6.58
N TYR A 719 -30.49 -12.55 6.97
CA TYR A 719 -29.65 -13.35 6.07
C TYR A 719 -30.48 -14.41 5.33
N THR A 720 -31.32 -15.15 6.06
CA THR A 720 -32.23 -16.13 5.45
C THR A 720 -33.20 -15.48 4.46
N GLU A 721 -33.83 -14.36 4.82
CA GLU A 721 -34.75 -13.66 3.93
C GLU A 721 -34.04 -13.17 2.65
N LYS A 722 -32.84 -12.59 2.77
CA LYS A 722 -32.04 -12.16 1.60
C LYS A 722 -31.64 -13.34 0.72
N GLY A 723 -31.14 -14.42 1.32
CA GLY A 723 -30.71 -15.63 0.61
C GLY A 723 -31.82 -16.32 -0.19
N ILE A 724 -33.08 -16.21 0.24
CA ILE A 724 -34.24 -16.70 -0.53
C ILE A 724 -34.43 -15.93 -1.84
N HIS A 725 -34.15 -14.62 -1.83
CA HIS A 725 -34.32 -13.74 -2.99
C HIS A 725 -33.11 -13.79 -3.93
N SER A 726 -31.89 -13.87 -3.39
CA SER A 726 -30.65 -13.80 -4.17
C SER A 726 -29.51 -14.59 -3.52
N PHE A 727 -28.93 -15.54 -4.27
CA PHE A 727 -27.76 -16.30 -3.82
C PHE A 727 -26.47 -15.49 -3.77
N LYS A 728 -26.44 -14.28 -4.36
CA LYS A 728 -25.28 -13.39 -4.27
C LYS A 728 -25.09 -12.82 -2.86
N ASP A 729 -26.13 -12.88 -2.03
CA ASP A 729 -26.11 -12.40 -0.64
C ASP A 729 -25.66 -13.47 0.35
N LEU A 730 -25.34 -14.68 -0.12
CA LEU A 730 -24.81 -15.78 0.68
C LEU A 730 -23.29 -15.71 0.79
N ASP A 731 -22.73 -16.21 1.89
CA ASP A 731 -21.28 -16.26 2.09
C ASP A 731 -20.59 -17.27 1.15
N SER A 732 -21.28 -18.36 0.78
CA SER A 732 -20.78 -19.37 -0.15
C SER A 732 -21.92 -20.21 -0.73
N SER A 733 -21.59 -21.06 -1.71
CA SER A 733 -22.50 -22.08 -2.25
C SER A 733 -22.41 -23.44 -1.54
N LYS A 734 -21.70 -23.52 -0.40
CA LYS A 734 -21.52 -24.76 0.37
C LYS A 734 -22.78 -25.13 1.13
N THR A 735 -23.04 -26.42 1.28
CA THR A 735 -24.27 -26.95 1.90
C THR A 735 -24.06 -27.72 3.20
N GLY A 736 -22.81 -27.82 3.66
CA GLY A 736 -22.41 -28.60 4.83
C GLY A 736 -23.13 -28.28 6.15
N LEU A 737 -23.07 -29.23 7.09
CA LEU A 737 -23.73 -29.15 8.39
C LEU A 737 -23.00 -28.22 9.38
N TYR A 738 -21.72 -27.94 9.14
CA TYR A 738 -20.90 -27.08 9.99
C TYR A 738 -20.43 -25.82 9.24
N GLU A 739 -20.07 -25.97 7.97
CA GLU A 739 -19.55 -24.92 7.10
C GLU A 739 -20.38 -24.87 5.80
N GLY A 740 -21.44 -24.08 5.80
CA GLY A 740 -22.38 -23.99 4.67
C GLY A 740 -23.82 -23.71 5.13
N GLU A 741 -24.73 -23.54 4.17
CA GLU A 741 -26.12 -23.16 4.43
C GLU A 741 -26.89 -24.22 5.26
N GLY A 742 -26.52 -25.50 5.17
CA GLY A 742 -27.09 -26.58 5.99
C GLY A 742 -26.86 -26.39 7.50
N SER A 743 -25.77 -25.73 7.87
CA SER A 743 -25.44 -25.43 9.27
C SER A 743 -26.44 -24.49 9.93
N ILE A 744 -27.03 -23.58 9.17
CA ILE A 744 -28.01 -22.60 9.68
C ILE A 744 -29.33 -23.30 9.99
N VAL A 745 -29.78 -24.23 9.13
CA VAL A 745 -30.93 -25.10 9.40
C VAL A 745 -30.71 -25.86 10.71
N TYR A 746 -29.52 -26.44 10.88
CA TYR A 746 -29.17 -27.19 12.08
C TYR A 746 -29.19 -26.32 13.36
N VAL A 747 -28.67 -25.10 13.30
CA VAL A 747 -28.69 -24.16 14.42
C VAL A 747 -30.11 -23.74 14.79
N TYR A 748 -30.97 -23.44 13.82
CA TYR A 748 -32.37 -23.14 14.10
C TYR A 748 -33.10 -24.31 14.76
N LEU A 749 -32.87 -25.54 14.31
CA LEU A 749 -33.41 -26.73 14.97
C LEU A 749 -32.88 -26.91 16.40
N CYS A 750 -31.61 -26.61 16.65
CA CYS A 750 -31.03 -26.62 17.98
C CYS A 750 -31.68 -25.59 18.92
N LEU A 751 -31.95 -24.39 18.43
CA LEU A 751 -32.65 -23.34 19.17
C LEU A 751 -34.12 -23.69 19.39
N TYR A 752 -34.80 -24.25 18.39
CA TYR A 752 -36.18 -24.73 18.53
C TYR A 752 -36.29 -25.78 19.64
N LYS A 753 -35.43 -26.81 19.63
CA LYS A 753 -35.44 -27.87 20.65
C LYS A 753 -35.20 -27.37 22.08
N ARG A 754 -34.42 -26.30 22.24
CA ARG A 754 -34.11 -25.72 23.55
C ARG A 754 -35.15 -24.70 24.03
N SER A 755 -35.61 -23.83 23.13
CA SER A 755 -36.50 -22.71 23.46
C SER A 755 -37.98 -23.04 23.35
N ASN A 756 -38.33 -24.07 22.56
CA ASN A 756 -39.70 -24.35 22.11
C ASN A 756 -40.36 -23.18 21.35
N GLU A 757 -39.59 -22.19 20.86
CA GLU A 757 -40.10 -21.08 20.06
C GLU A 757 -40.30 -21.51 18.60
N GLN A 758 -41.56 -21.52 18.14
CA GLN A 758 -41.94 -21.94 16.78
C GLN A 758 -41.30 -21.10 15.65
N ILE A 759 -40.88 -19.88 15.96
CA ILE A 759 -40.22 -19.01 14.97
C ILE A 759 -38.95 -19.66 14.41
N TYR A 760 -38.19 -20.41 15.23
CA TYR A 760 -36.98 -21.08 14.78
C TYR A 760 -37.27 -22.23 13.83
N LEU A 761 -38.32 -23.03 14.10
CA LEU A 761 -38.73 -24.10 13.19
C LEU A 761 -39.14 -23.52 11.83
N ARG A 762 -39.94 -22.43 11.83
CA ARG A 762 -40.34 -21.73 10.60
C ARG A 762 -39.12 -21.22 9.80
N TYR A 763 -38.13 -20.65 10.47
CA TYR A 763 -36.91 -20.18 9.79
C TYR A 763 -36.01 -21.34 9.34
N ALA A 764 -35.99 -22.47 10.04
CA ALA A 764 -35.33 -23.71 9.59
C ALA A 764 -35.94 -24.21 8.28
N GLU A 765 -37.28 -24.27 8.19
CA GLU A 765 -37.98 -24.65 6.96
C GLU A 765 -37.70 -23.68 5.82
N LYS A 766 -37.79 -22.37 6.08
CA LYS A 766 -37.45 -21.33 5.09
C LYS A 766 -36.03 -21.47 4.56
N HIS A 767 -35.05 -21.60 5.45
CA HIS A 767 -33.65 -21.68 5.08
C HIS A 767 -33.33 -22.99 4.33
N SER A 768 -34.04 -24.08 4.64
CA SER A 768 -33.88 -25.36 3.95
C SER A 768 -34.17 -25.28 2.44
N GLU A 769 -35.01 -24.34 1.99
CA GLU A 769 -35.25 -24.11 0.56
C GLU A 769 -34.02 -23.51 -0.15
N ILE A 770 -33.17 -22.75 0.56
CA ILE A 770 -31.87 -22.29 0.04
C ILE A 770 -30.96 -23.50 -0.14
N VAL A 771 -30.78 -24.31 0.91
CA VAL A 771 -29.93 -25.51 0.91
C VAL A 771 -30.31 -26.43 -0.25
N ARG A 772 -31.61 -26.70 -0.42
CA ARG A 772 -32.13 -27.56 -1.50
C ARG A 772 -31.72 -27.07 -2.89
N LYS A 773 -31.82 -25.76 -3.14
CA LYS A 773 -31.47 -25.18 -4.44
C LYS A 773 -29.95 -25.20 -4.71
N LEU A 774 -29.13 -25.24 -3.66
CA LEU A 774 -27.67 -25.28 -3.77
C LEU A 774 -27.09 -26.70 -3.90
N LEU A 775 -27.84 -27.75 -3.58
CA LEU A 775 -27.35 -29.15 -3.63
C LEU A 775 -26.59 -29.51 -4.91
N LYS A 776 -27.08 -29.03 -6.07
CA LYS A 776 -26.48 -29.31 -7.39
C LYS A 776 -25.30 -28.40 -7.74
N GLN A 777 -25.18 -27.26 -7.07
CA GLN A 777 -24.09 -26.30 -7.25
C GLN A 777 -22.90 -26.63 -6.36
N ASP A 778 -23.14 -27.26 -5.20
CA ASP A 778 -22.10 -27.68 -4.29
C ASP A 778 -21.25 -28.81 -4.87
N GLN A 779 -19.94 -28.62 -4.81
CA GLN A 779 -18.93 -29.58 -5.26
C GLN A 779 -18.25 -30.30 -4.09
N ARG A 780 -18.69 -30.03 -2.85
CA ARG A 780 -18.23 -30.71 -1.64
C ARG A 780 -19.20 -31.82 -1.27
N TYR A 781 -18.66 -32.94 -0.80
CA TYR A 781 -19.42 -34.17 -0.55
C TYR A 781 -19.32 -34.67 0.89
N ASP A 782 -18.55 -33.99 1.75
CA ASP A 782 -18.36 -34.37 3.15
C ASP A 782 -19.46 -33.83 4.09
N LEU A 783 -19.40 -34.24 5.36
CA LEU A 783 -20.33 -33.82 6.42
C LEU A 783 -20.13 -32.34 6.81
N LEU A 784 -18.88 -31.87 6.77
CA LEU A 784 -18.47 -30.57 7.30
C LEU A 784 -19.00 -29.45 6.41
N SER A 785 -18.69 -29.54 5.11
CA SER A 785 -18.83 -28.49 4.11
C SER A 785 -19.71 -28.85 2.91
N GLY A 786 -20.11 -30.12 2.78
CA GLY A 786 -20.78 -30.63 1.58
C GLY A 786 -22.15 -31.28 1.75
N ASN A 787 -22.60 -31.92 0.67
CA ASN A 787 -23.95 -32.48 0.53
C ASN A 787 -24.29 -33.58 1.56
N ALA A 788 -23.31 -34.27 2.17
CA ALA A 788 -23.59 -35.22 3.26
C ALA A 788 -24.10 -34.48 4.52
N GLY A 789 -23.56 -33.30 4.78
CA GLY A 789 -24.07 -32.40 5.81
C GLY A 789 -25.47 -31.87 5.49
N ALA A 790 -25.72 -31.51 4.23
CA ALA A 790 -27.04 -31.09 3.77
C ALA A 790 -28.08 -32.20 4.00
N ALA A 791 -27.79 -33.43 3.57
CA ALA A 791 -28.67 -34.58 3.80
C ALA A 791 -29.02 -34.76 5.28
N TRP A 792 -28.02 -34.65 6.16
CA TRP A 792 -28.23 -34.75 7.60
C TRP A 792 -29.15 -33.65 8.13
N SER A 793 -28.97 -32.40 7.68
CA SER A 793 -29.84 -31.28 8.08
C SER A 793 -31.31 -31.50 7.70
N PHE A 794 -31.57 -32.06 6.52
CA PHE A 794 -32.93 -32.40 6.07
C PHE A 794 -33.55 -33.54 6.89
N LEU A 795 -32.76 -34.56 7.25
CA LEU A 795 -33.23 -35.64 8.12
C LEU A 795 -33.60 -35.14 9.52
N LEU A 796 -32.81 -34.21 10.08
CA LEU A 796 -33.14 -33.57 11.36
C LEU A 796 -34.40 -32.71 11.28
N LEU A 797 -34.61 -32.03 10.16
CA LEU A 797 -35.81 -31.24 9.91
C LEU A 797 -37.05 -32.12 9.73
N TYR A 798 -36.92 -33.25 9.01
CA TYR A 798 -37.96 -34.28 8.93
C TYR A 798 -38.33 -34.81 10.31
N GLY A 799 -37.33 -35.18 11.14
CA GLY A 799 -37.58 -35.66 12.50
C GLY A 799 -38.28 -34.65 13.40
N SER A 800 -38.19 -33.34 13.09
CA SER A 800 -38.82 -32.28 13.88
C SER A 800 -40.21 -31.87 13.36
N THR A 801 -40.55 -32.17 12.11
CA THR A 801 -41.78 -31.71 11.43
C THR A 801 -42.72 -32.84 10.99
N GLY A 802 -42.19 -34.05 10.78
CA GLY A 802 -42.89 -35.17 10.14
C GLY A 802 -43.16 -34.97 8.63
N ASN A 803 -42.68 -33.87 8.02
CA ASN A 803 -42.96 -33.55 6.62
C ASN A 803 -42.06 -34.35 5.66
N THR A 804 -42.65 -35.29 4.94
CA THR A 804 -41.94 -36.23 4.03
C THR A 804 -41.17 -35.54 2.90
N ARG A 805 -41.51 -34.28 2.55
CA ARG A 805 -40.74 -33.49 1.56
C ARG A 805 -39.27 -33.32 1.97
N PHE A 806 -38.99 -33.16 3.27
CA PHE A 806 -37.61 -33.02 3.75
C PHE A 806 -36.85 -34.34 3.64
N LEU A 807 -37.50 -35.47 3.92
CA LEU A 807 -36.91 -36.81 3.71
C LEU A 807 -36.53 -37.01 2.23
N GLN A 808 -37.45 -36.70 1.31
CA GLN A 808 -37.20 -36.78 -0.14
C GLN A 808 -36.04 -35.87 -0.59
N THR A 809 -35.90 -34.70 0.02
CA THR A 809 -34.80 -33.78 -0.30
C THR A 809 -33.46 -34.29 0.26
N GLY A 810 -33.47 -34.90 1.45
CA GLY A 810 -32.31 -35.61 1.98
C GLY A 810 -31.87 -36.77 1.08
N GLU A 811 -32.82 -37.52 0.53
CA GLU A 811 -32.56 -38.56 -0.47
C GLU A 811 -31.96 -37.96 -1.76
N GLU A 812 -32.45 -36.81 -2.25
CA GLU A 812 -31.87 -36.10 -3.40
C GLU A 812 -30.39 -35.76 -3.15
N ALA A 813 -30.04 -35.24 -1.98
CA ALA A 813 -28.66 -34.95 -1.60
C ALA A 813 -27.79 -36.21 -1.58
N ILE A 814 -28.29 -37.32 -1.02
CA ILE A 814 -27.59 -38.62 -1.02
C ILE A 814 -27.38 -39.17 -2.44
N GLN A 815 -28.38 -39.03 -3.32
CA GLN A 815 -28.25 -39.46 -4.72
C GLN A 815 -27.17 -38.68 -5.46
N ILE A 816 -26.97 -37.40 -5.14
CA ILE A 816 -25.85 -36.61 -5.69
C ILE A 816 -24.51 -37.19 -5.21
N LEU A 817 -24.39 -37.51 -3.92
CA LEU A 817 -23.18 -38.14 -3.37
C LEU A 817 -22.86 -39.47 -4.05
N LEU A 818 -23.86 -40.34 -4.23
CA LEU A 818 -23.69 -41.64 -4.88
C LEU A 818 -23.26 -41.50 -6.35
N LYS A 819 -23.78 -40.52 -7.06
CA LYS A 819 -23.39 -40.23 -8.45
C LYS A 819 -21.96 -39.69 -8.57
N SER A 820 -21.51 -38.95 -7.56
CA SER A 820 -20.17 -38.39 -7.49
C SER A 820 -19.17 -39.26 -6.72
N ALA A 821 -19.56 -40.48 -6.34
CA ALA A 821 -18.70 -41.37 -5.58
C ALA A 821 -17.53 -41.86 -6.45
N GLU A 822 -16.31 -41.67 -5.96
CA GLU A 822 -15.09 -42.19 -6.57
C GLU A 822 -14.56 -43.36 -5.74
N VAL A 823 -14.00 -44.37 -6.41
CA VAL A 823 -13.34 -45.48 -5.72
C VAL A 823 -12.07 -44.94 -5.08
N GLN A 824 -12.02 -44.97 -3.75
CA GLN A 824 -10.83 -44.58 -3.02
C GLN A 824 -9.79 -45.72 -3.16
N GLU A 825 -8.80 -45.54 -4.05
CA GLU A 825 -7.64 -46.42 -4.08
C GLU A 825 -6.93 -46.30 -2.72
N GLN A 826 -6.67 -47.45 -2.07
CA GLN A 826 -5.96 -47.49 -0.80
C GLN A 826 -4.57 -46.86 -0.98
N VAL A 827 -4.32 -45.77 -0.26
CA VAL A 827 -3.00 -45.11 -0.16
C VAL A 827 -2.14 -45.81 0.87
#